data_AF-A0A125QHE2-F1
#
_entry.id   AF-A0A125QHE2-F1
#
_cell.length_a   1.000
_cell.length_b   1.000
_cell.length_c   1.000
_cell.angle_alpha   90.00
_cell.angle_beta   90.00
_cell.angle_gamma   90.00
#
_symmetry.space_group_name_H-M   'P 1'
#
loop_
_entity.id
_entity.type
_entity.pdbx_description
1 polymer ?
#
loop_
_entity_poly.entity_id
_entity_poly.type
_entity_poly.pdbx_seq_one_letter_code
_entity_poly.pdbx_strand_id
1 'polypeptide(L)'
;MDTLEKIIPDSLYKRYISTLTQIVAEALDKQPFWWVLVNASSQKTMIYESRTGLLWDAAPDINTTFNVAEGKTKAAASSTGALPDWRLPSKRELTAFARDTANPLLKGVNSRLQGQYDWVTSNGNVDLDSSELVGHRQGALLACNEFLVGKSKIEVAGTALQRGWQIRECTPQEKLLALSMLQDGPDLQAAYFDIDFNSTRLPKLEATQFTDPNKGLWEFWGMDEALLAKQGVRARNPAQDVQDCNVAIDFGTSSTVVAYDDNDQHKLLRVGVGSYWEQERPEHYENPTLLEFINFPGLLEAWQSETFRPGVSWDHVRCSHAALQTFRDNKGNPRVVASTLAKIKHWALRESTTPRVRLSDRQEPQGIEHELAALTLRNPVRGQAMSVSPQDPFDPIELYAWFLGLNINWRGRGLFLRYYMTFPVGYPREVKDKILASFRRGLLRSLPASLVGEPVFAKFSVEERASEPAAYAAGVMSCLGITPTREGVAYAVFDFGGGTTDFDFGYYRLPTPEEEDEGKEEVFEHFGAAGDKFLGGENLLENLAYLVFRHNLDACRKHRIAFTRPLDADDFAGSEMFLEQTQAASTNTVMLMARLRPLWENGELESASGIETLDLLDRDGQKVPCQLVIPLDELNAYLEQRIEQGVCNFLAAFEKAFAKQKPDDVQVLLAGNASRSHWVLDTFKALEAGRPAETHASESQARVCRYANQLFRDQSLSLTVHEPLPACEQTPFTPTAKTGVALGLLRLCPGSVVKVINRSQEQSGDEAPFAHYVGRIRQGHFQVVVAQGSDYEQWHELGAPSEGVFNLYHSQSPQSHTGALKQGEPGLFKKRLDLFGNLQGQRVFARIVGPSMIEICTAASRQAIEDDEFENMSLLDLDK
;
A
#
# COMPACT_ATOMS: atom_id res chain seq x y z
N MET A 1 -16.67 -25.71 30.82
CA MET A 1 -15.98 -24.62 31.54
C MET A 1 -16.69 -23.36 31.12
N ASP A 2 -17.40 -22.73 32.04
CA ASP A 2 -18.02 -21.44 31.80
C ASP A 2 -16.93 -20.46 31.36
N THR A 3 -17.20 -19.80 30.24
CA THR A 3 -16.31 -18.84 29.61
C THR A 3 -15.99 -17.75 30.61
N LEU A 4 -14.73 -17.67 31.05
CA LEU A 4 -14.15 -16.42 31.56
C LEU A 4 -14.62 -15.31 30.61
N GLU A 5 -15.30 -14.29 31.13
CA GLU A 5 -15.60 -13.08 30.36
C GLU A 5 -14.32 -12.69 29.61
N LYS A 6 -14.42 -12.53 28.29
CA LYS A 6 -13.24 -12.23 27.47
C LYS A 6 -12.73 -10.84 27.85
N ILE A 7 -11.78 -10.80 28.77
CA ILE A 7 -11.12 -9.58 29.28
C ILE A 7 -10.36 -8.86 28.15
N ILE A 8 -9.99 -9.57 27.08
CA ILE A 8 -9.28 -9.04 25.91
C ILE A 8 -9.90 -9.55 24.60
N PRO A 9 -9.71 -8.85 23.46
CA PRO A 9 -10.21 -9.29 22.15
C PRO A 9 -9.69 -10.68 21.73
N ASP A 10 -10.47 -11.40 20.92
CA ASP A 10 -10.13 -12.77 20.48
C ASP A 10 -8.83 -12.87 19.69
N SER A 11 -8.60 -11.91 18.79
CA SER A 11 -7.37 -11.79 18.01
C SER A 11 -6.15 -11.67 18.93
N LEU A 12 -6.26 -10.83 19.96
CA LEU A 12 -5.23 -10.61 20.96
C LEU A 12 -5.02 -11.83 21.85
N TYR A 13 -6.10 -12.49 22.27
CA TYR A 13 -6.04 -13.70 23.09
C TYR A 13 -5.35 -14.87 22.36
N LYS A 14 -5.73 -15.14 21.10
CA LYS A 14 -5.10 -16.17 20.27
C LYS A 14 -3.58 -15.95 20.20
N ARG A 15 -3.16 -14.70 19.97
CA ARG A 15 -1.74 -14.33 19.92
C ARG A 15 -1.05 -14.52 21.27
N TYR A 16 -1.64 -14.00 22.34
CA TYR A 16 -1.12 -14.14 23.69
C TYR A 16 -0.86 -15.60 24.06
N ILE A 17 -1.86 -16.47 23.87
CA ILE A 17 -1.73 -17.91 24.14
C ILE A 17 -0.68 -18.56 23.24
N SER A 18 -0.60 -18.18 21.96
CA SER A 18 0.45 -18.68 21.06
C SER A 18 1.85 -18.33 21.57
N THR A 19 2.06 -17.10 22.05
CA THR A 19 3.34 -16.66 22.63
C THR A 19 3.67 -17.44 23.91
N LEU A 20 2.72 -17.62 24.82
CA LEU A 20 2.97 -18.41 26.04
C LEU A 20 3.29 -19.87 25.70
N THR A 21 2.59 -20.44 24.73
CA THR A 21 2.80 -21.81 24.26
C THR A 21 4.21 -21.98 23.69
N GLN A 22 4.68 -21.00 22.92
CA GLN A 22 6.05 -20.99 22.40
C GLN A 22 7.09 -20.85 23.51
N ILE A 23 6.87 -20.00 24.51
CA ILE A 23 7.76 -19.88 25.68
C ILE A 23 7.90 -21.21 26.42
N VAL A 24 6.79 -21.93 26.62
CA VAL A 24 6.80 -23.26 27.25
C VAL A 24 7.54 -24.28 26.39
N ALA A 25 7.32 -24.26 25.06
CA ALA A 25 8.00 -25.14 24.13
C ALA A 25 9.53 -24.92 24.14
N GLU A 26 9.96 -23.66 24.06
CA GLU A 26 11.38 -23.29 24.14
C GLU A 26 12.00 -23.64 25.50
N ALA A 27 11.23 -23.53 26.58
CA ALA A 27 11.69 -23.96 27.90
C ALA A 27 11.97 -25.47 27.89
N LEU A 28 11.06 -26.30 27.35
CA LEU A 28 11.24 -27.75 27.23
C LEU A 28 12.48 -28.13 26.40
N ASP A 29 12.82 -27.35 25.38
CA ASP A 29 13.99 -27.57 24.52
C ASP A 29 15.33 -27.26 25.21
N LYS A 30 15.34 -26.41 26.25
CA LYS A 30 16.58 -26.02 26.94
C LYS A 30 17.20 -27.15 27.78
N GLN A 31 16.43 -28.18 28.12
CA GLN A 31 16.93 -29.30 28.94
C GLN A 31 16.70 -30.64 28.23
N PRO A 32 17.69 -31.56 28.26
CA PRO A 32 17.56 -32.89 27.66
C PRO A 32 16.61 -33.81 28.45
N PHE A 33 16.46 -33.58 29.77
CA PHE A 33 15.64 -34.41 30.65
C PHE A 33 14.76 -33.58 31.58
N TRP A 34 13.55 -34.08 31.82
CA TRP A 34 12.59 -33.48 32.72
C TRP A 34 11.94 -34.54 33.61
N TRP A 35 11.77 -34.24 34.90
CA TRP A 35 10.95 -35.04 35.79
C TRP A 35 9.48 -34.81 35.48
N VAL A 36 8.71 -35.90 35.35
CA VAL A 36 7.26 -35.86 35.21
C VAL A 36 6.62 -36.45 36.46
N LEU A 37 5.78 -35.67 37.12
CA LEU A 37 5.05 -36.04 38.33
C LEU A 37 3.55 -36.07 38.01
N VAL A 38 2.86 -37.08 38.51
CA VAL A 38 1.43 -37.30 38.23
C VAL A 38 0.59 -37.00 39.47
N ASN A 39 -0.59 -36.39 39.28
CA ASN A 39 -1.61 -36.13 40.32
C ASN A 39 -1.13 -35.31 41.53
N ALA A 40 -0.34 -34.24 41.30
CA ALA A 40 0.23 -33.39 42.35
C ALA A 40 1.02 -34.12 43.45
N SER A 41 1.39 -35.39 43.22
CA SER A 41 2.27 -36.13 44.11
C SER A 41 3.67 -35.53 44.05
N SER A 42 4.39 -35.54 45.17
CA SER A 42 5.81 -35.16 45.21
C SER A 42 6.72 -36.25 44.63
N GLN A 43 6.15 -37.36 44.15
CA GLN A 43 6.89 -38.50 43.65
C GLN A 43 7.20 -38.31 42.15
N LYS A 44 8.48 -38.41 41.81
CA LYS A 44 8.96 -38.45 40.43
C LYS A 44 8.53 -39.78 39.81
N THR A 45 7.62 -39.72 38.84
CA THR A 45 7.00 -40.90 38.25
C THR A 45 7.71 -41.32 36.96
N MET A 46 8.07 -40.35 36.10
CA MET A 46 8.74 -40.61 34.82
C MET A 46 9.83 -39.56 34.55
N ILE A 47 10.71 -39.85 33.61
CA ILE A 47 11.66 -38.89 33.02
C ILE A 47 11.28 -38.70 31.55
N TYR A 48 10.96 -37.48 31.16
CA TYR A 48 10.78 -37.09 29.76
C TYR A 48 12.12 -36.71 29.14
N GLU A 49 12.55 -37.46 28.13
CA GLU A 49 13.72 -37.16 27.30
C GLU A 49 13.29 -36.29 26.12
N SER A 50 13.71 -35.03 26.13
CA SER A 50 13.22 -34.04 25.17
C SER A 50 13.71 -34.33 23.75
N ARG A 51 14.88 -34.92 23.55
CA ARG A 51 15.43 -35.14 22.20
C ARG A 51 14.72 -36.24 21.42
N THR A 52 14.35 -37.32 22.08
CA THR A 52 13.74 -38.51 21.46
C THR A 52 12.23 -38.53 21.62
N GLY A 53 11.70 -37.82 22.63
CA GLY A 53 10.30 -37.93 23.04
C GLY A 53 10.02 -39.17 23.90
N LEU A 54 11.03 -39.95 24.26
CA LEU A 54 10.85 -41.11 25.12
C LEU A 54 10.52 -40.70 26.56
N LEU A 55 9.62 -41.45 27.18
CA LEU A 55 9.39 -41.44 28.62
C LEU A 55 10.14 -42.63 29.24
N TRP A 56 10.91 -42.38 30.29
CA TRP A 56 11.64 -43.39 31.03
C TRP A 56 11.05 -43.55 32.43
N ASP A 57 11.11 -44.76 32.98
CA ASP A 57 10.73 -44.97 34.38
C ASP A 57 11.70 -44.22 35.30
N ALA A 58 11.18 -43.40 36.21
CA ALA A 58 12.00 -42.66 37.16
C ALA A 58 12.55 -43.54 38.29
N ALA A 59 11.97 -44.73 38.51
CA ALA A 59 12.32 -45.66 39.58
C ALA A 59 12.64 -47.07 39.02
N PRO A 60 13.77 -47.25 38.32
CA PRO A 60 14.16 -48.55 37.77
C PRO A 60 14.29 -49.63 38.85
N ASP A 61 13.98 -50.88 38.50
CA ASP A 61 14.16 -52.04 39.39
C ASP A 61 15.63 -52.48 39.37
N ILE A 62 16.36 -52.04 40.38
CA ILE A 62 17.78 -52.34 40.59
C ILE A 62 18.00 -53.45 41.64
N ASN A 63 16.94 -53.90 42.30
CA ASN A 63 17.03 -54.91 43.36
C ASN A 63 16.84 -56.32 42.82
N THR A 64 16.17 -56.44 41.68
CA THR A 64 15.94 -57.70 40.97
C THR A 64 16.63 -57.67 39.62
N THR A 65 17.26 -58.79 39.24
CA THR A 65 17.83 -58.95 37.90
C THR A 65 16.93 -59.84 37.05
N PHE A 66 16.79 -59.50 35.77
CA PHE A 66 15.88 -60.18 34.86
C PHE A 66 16.62 -60.72 33.64
N ASN A 67 16.14 -61.84 33.11
CA ASN A 67 16.39 -62.19 31.71
C ASN A 67 15.45 -61.39 30.78
N VAL A 68 15.70 -61.43 29.46
CA VAL A 68 14.93 -60.64 28.48
C VAL A 68 13.43 -60.96 28.48
N ALA A 69 13.03 -62.24 28.64
CA ALA A 69 11.63 -62.64 28.61
C ALA A 69 10.87 -62.17 29.86
N GLU A 70 11.49 -62.34 31.03
CA GLU A 70 10.97 -61.83 32.31
C GLU A 70 10.89 -60.31 32.29
N GLY A 71 11.93 -59.64 31.80
CA GLY A 71 11.99 -58.18 31.72
C GLY A 71 10.94 -57.60 30.77
N LYS A 72 10.69 -58.23 29.61
CA LYS A 72 9.60 -57.84 28.71
C LYS A 72 8.23 -57.94 29.38
N THR A 73 7.98 -59.04 30.09
CA THR A 73 6.72 -59.26 30.82
C THR A 73 6.54 -58.23 31.93
N LYS A 74 7.60 -57.97 32.70
CA LYS A 74 7.58 -56.99 33.80
C LYS A 74 7.39 -55.57 33.30
N ALA A 75 8.07 -55.17 32.22
CA ALA A 75 7.92 -53.85 31.61
C ALA A 75 6.50 -53.65 31.07
N ALA A 76 5.94 -54.62 30.34
CA ALA A 76 4.59 -54.54 29.79
C ALA A 76 3.47 -54.49 30.86
N ALA A 77 3.74 -55.02 32.06
CA ALA A 77 2.83 -54.94 33.19
C ALA A 77 2.89 -53.58 33.92
N SER A 78 3.85 -52.71 33.58
CA SER A 78 3.94 -51.38 34.16
C SER A 78 2.79 -50.49 33.71
N SER A 79 2.24 -49.75 34.65
CA SER A 79 1.23 -48.70 34.43
C SER A 79 1.74 -47.34 34.94
N THR A 80 3.07 -47.18 35.01
CA THR A 80 3.72 -45.94 35.44
C THR A 80 3.14 -44.76 34.65
N GLY A 81 2.76 -43.71 35.38
CA GLY A 81 2.12 -42.52 34.80
C GLY A 81 0.70 -42.72 34.23
N ALA A 82 0.03 -43.83 34.57
CA ALA A 82 -1.25 -44.26 33.98
C ALA A 82 -1.18 -44.42 32.45
N LEU A 83 -0.01 -44.82 31.94
CA LEU A 83 0.21 -45.11 30.52
C LEU A 83 0.28 -46.63 30.29
N PRO A 84 -0.37 -47.15 29.24
CA PRO A 84 -0.15 -48.51 28.77
C PRO A 84 1.16 -48.60 27.96
N ASP A 85 1.52 -49.81 27.52
CA ASP A 85 2.56 -50.06 26.51
C ASP A 85 4.01 -49.71 26.90
N TRP A 86 4.34 -49.85 28.19
CA TRP A 86 5.72 -49.81 28.65
C TRP A 86 6.52 -51.01 28.10
N ARG A 87 7.75 -50.74 27.64
CA ARG A 87 8.62 -51.76 27.05
C ARG A 87 10.05 -51.68 27.56
N LEU A 88 10.83 -52.73 27.29
CA LEU A 88 12.27 -52.63 27.41
C LEU A 88 12.83 -51.70 26.31
N PRO A 89 13.81 -50.83 26.64
CA PRO A 89 14.55 -50.08 25.64
C PRO A 89 15.37 -51.04 24.78
N SER A 90 15.70 -50.61 23.56
CA SER A 90 16.77 -51.23 22.77
C SER A 90 18.13 -50.93 23.38
N LYS A 91 19.16 -51.71 23.01
CA LYS A 91 20.56 -51.43 23.34
C LYS A 91 20.91 -49.98 22.97
N ARG A 92 20.54 -49.56 21.76
CA ARG A 92 20.85 -48.22 21.25
C ARG A 92 20.22 -47.11 22.12
N GLU A 93 18.94 -47.24 22.43
CA GLU A 93 18.22 -46.26 23.26
C GLU A 93 18.81 -46.20 24.67
N LEU A 94 19.00 -47.34 25.33
CA LEU A 94 19.55 -47.39 26.69
C LEU A 94 20.97 -46.85 26.74
N THR A 95 21.84 -47.23 25.80
CA THR A 95 23.22 -46.73 25.75
C THR A 95 23.27 -45.23 25.45
N ALA A 96 22.41 -44.71 24.57
CA ALA A 96 22.32 -43.27 24.31
C ALA A 96 21.84 -42.50 25.54
N PHE A 97 20.78 -42.99 26.20
CA PHE A 97 20.25 -42.43 27.44
C PHE A 97 21.33 -42.39 28.54
N ALA A 98 22.05 -43.50 28.75
CA ALA A 98 23.08 -43.60 29.79
C ALA A 98 24.30 -42.71 29.56
N ARG A 99 24.72 -42.51 28.31
CA ARG A 99 25.93 -41.71 27.98
C ARG A 99 25.72 -40.20 28.06
N ASP A 100 24.49 -39.76 28.19
CA ASP A 100 24.19 -38.34 28.33
C ASP A 100 24.55 -37.86 29.73
N THR A 101 25.52 -36.95 29.84
CA THR A 101 26.03 -36.45 31.13
C THR A 101 24.99 -35.66 31.92
N ALA A 102 23.90 -35.21 31.29
CA ALA A 102 22.79 -34.54 31.96
C ALA A 102 21.75 -35.52 32.51
N ASN A 103 21.91 -36.83 32.31
CA ASN A 103 20.93 -37.82 32.73
C ASN A 103 20.81 -37.88 34.27
N PRO A 104 19.59 -37.67 34.83
CA PRO A 104 19.40 -37.61 36.27
C PRO A 104 19.59 -38.94 37.01
N LEU A 105 19.63 -40.07 36.30
CA LEU A 105 19.86 -41.38 36.89
C LEU A 105 21.34 -41.75 36.96
N LEU A 106 22.25 -40.93 36.42
CA LEU A 106 23.69 -41.20 36.50
C LEU A 106 24.18 -41.21 37.95
N LYS A 107 24.84 -42.31 38.34
CA LYS A 107 25.42 -42.48 39.67
C LYS A 107 26.61 -43.43 39.60
N GLY A 108 27.78 -42.97 40.02
CA GLY A 108 29.03 -43.74 39.97
C GLY A 108 29.90 -43.39 38.75
N VAL A 109 30.71 -44.36 38.30
CA VAL A 109 31.65 -44.21 37.16
C VAL A 109 31.07 -44.81 35.87
N ASN A 110 31.71 -44.55 34.72
CA ASN A 110 31.45 -45.22 33.43
C ASN A 110 29.99 -45.17 32.92
N SER A 111 29.29 -44.04 33.06
CA SER A 111 27.90 -43.88 32.58
C SER A 111 26.88 -44.83 33.23
N ARG A 112 27.21 -45.40 34.40
CA ARG A 112 26.28 -46.27 35.14
C ARG A 112 25.05 -45.51 35.60
N LEU A 113 23.89 -46.12 35.37
CA LEU A 113 22.61 -45.66 35.87
C LEU A 113 22.38 -46.25 37.27
N GLN A 114 22.08 -45.41 38.26
CA GLN A 114 21.86 -45.82 39.66
C GLN A 114 22.97 -46.72 40.26
N GLY A 115 24.20 -46.62 39.74
CA GLY A 115 25.34 -47.45 40.16
C GLY A 115 25.42 -48.83 39.51
N GLN A 116 24.45 -49.22 38.67
CA GLN A 116 24.36 -50.53 38.02
C GLN A 116 25.01 -50.51 36.63
N TYR A 117 25.71 -51.59 36.29
CA TYR A 117 26.35 -51.78 34.98
C TYR A 117 25.59 -52.78 34.08
N ASP A 118 24.96 -53.83 34.62
CA ASP A 118 24.17 -54.79 33.83
C ASP A 118 22.68 -54.39 33.76
N TRP A 119 22.16 -54.17 32.55
CA TRP A 119 20.76 -53.78 32.29
C TRP A 119 20.11 -54.66 31.22
N VAL A 120 18.84 -55.04 31.42
CA VAL A 120 18.10 -55.83 30.43
C VAL A 120 17.53 -54.93 29.32
N THR A 121 17.79 -55.28 28.05
CA THR A 121 17.25 -54.58 26.87
C THR A 121 16.48 -55.54 25.96
N SER A 122 15.74 -55.02 24.99
CA SER A 122 15.05 -55.84 23.99
C SER A 122 16.02 -56.65 23.10
N ASN A 123 17.28 -56.24 23.00
CA ASN A 123 18.34 -56.90 22.23
C ASN A 123 19.14 -57.93 23.05
N GLY A 124 18.94 -58.02 24.36
CA GLY A 124 19.78 -58.78 25.28
C GLY A 124 20.25 -57.93 26.46
N ASN A 125 20.93 -58.55 27.43
CA ASN A 125 21.49 -57.84 28.56
C ASN A 125 22.71 -57.04 28.12
N VAL A 126 22.81 -55.77 28.51
CA VAL A 126 23.86 -54.83 28.14
C VAL A 126 24.66 -54.46 29.38
N ASP A 127 25.97 -54.51 29.27
CA ASP A 127 26.90 -53.92 30.24
C ASP A 127 27.19 -52.48 29.83
N LEU A 128 26.77 -51.49 30.63
CA LEU A 128 26.93 -50.07 30.31
C LEU A 128 28.40 -49.61 30.34
N ASP A 129 29.28 -50.27 31.09
CA ASP A 129 30.71 -49.90 31.16
C ASP A 129 31.41 -50.19 29.82
N SER A 130 31.08 -51.32 29.19
CA SER A 130 31.61 -51.71 27.88
C SER A 130 30.69 -51.33 26.71
N SER A 131 29.42 -51.05 27.00
CA SER A 131 28.33 -50.92 26.03
C SER A 131 28.15 -52.15 25.14
N GLU A 132 28.50 -53.34 25.63
CA GLU A 132 28.38 -54.61 24.90
C GLU A 132 27.25 -55.51 25.42
N LEU A 133 26.77 -56.40 24.54
CA LEU A 133 25.79 -57.41 24.91
C LEU A 133 26.47 -58.55 25.68
N VAL A 134 25.86 -58.99 26.76
CA VAL A 134 26.38 -60.05 27.63
C VAL A 134 25.35 -61.19 27.73
N GLY A 135 25.66 -62.33 27.13
CA GLY A 135 24.70 -63.43 26.97
C GLY A 135 24.43 -64.31 28.20
N HIS A 136 25.18 -64.13 29.29
CA HIS A 136 25.16 -65.03 30.46
C HIS A 136 24.73 -64.37 31.77
N ARG A 137 24.54 -63.04 31.78
CA ARG A 137 24.20 -62.28 33.00
C ARG A 137 22.79 -61.71 32.90
N GLN A 138 22.05 -61.78 34.00
CA GLN A 138 20.80 -61.04 34.18
C GLN A 138 21.11 -59.59 34.55
N GLY A 139 20.17 -58.66 34.35
CA GLY A 139 20.40 -57.23 34.53
C GLY A 139 19.20 -56.50 35.13
N ALA A 140 19.44 -55.31 35.65
CA ALA A 140 18.41 -54.42 36.19
C ALA A 140 17.43 -53.97 35.09
N LEU A 141 16.22 -53.55 35.48
CA LEU A 141 15.16 -53.17 34.55
C LEU A 141 14.88 -51.67 34.60
N LEU A 142 15.04 -51.02 33.46
CA LEU A 142 14.56 -49.66 33.20
C LEU A 142 13.61 -49.75 32.00
N ALA A 143 12.34 -49.45 32.21
CA ALA A 143 11.35 -49.42 31.14
C ALA A 143 11.31 -48.05 30.45
N CYS A 144 10.95 -48.04 29.17
CA CYS A 144 10.64 -46.82 28.42
C CYS A 144 9.28 -46.92 27.71
N ASN A 145 8.76 -45.78 27.29
CA ASN A 145 7.46 -45.62 26.67
C ASN A 145 7.51 -44.56 25.55
N GLU A 146 6.81 -44.82 24.45
CA GLU A 146 6.83 -44.00 23.23
C GLU A 146 5.66 -42.99 23.13
N PHE A 147 4.85 -42.83 24.18
CA PHE A 147 3.62 -42.04 24.15
C PHE A 147 3.80 -40.56 23.73
N LEU A 148 5.00 -40.01 23.87
CA LEU A 148 5.34 -38.65 23.43
C LEU A 148 6.29 -38.61 22.23
N VAL A 149 6.65 -39.76 21.65
CA VAL A 149 7.51 -39.84 20.47
C VAL A 149 6.76 -39.27 19.27
N GLY A 150 7.45 -38.43 18.49
CA GLY A 150 6.88 -37.75 17.31
C GLY A 150 6.00 -36.53 17.64
N LYS A 151 5.69 -36.26 18.91
CA LYS A 151 4.95 -35.06 19.32
C LYS A 151 5.88 -33.84 19.38
N SER A 152 5.40 -32.71 18.88
CA SER A 152 6.03 -31.41 19.10
C SER A 152 6.02 -31.02 20.58
N LYS A 153 6.87 -30.07 20.98
CA LYS A 153 6.92 -29.57 22.36
C LYS A 153 5.60 -28.97 22.82
N ILE A 154 4.89 -28.33 21.89
CA ILE A 154 3.56 -27.78 22.10
C ILE A 154 2.57 -28.90 22.45
N GLU A 155 2.57 -29.99 21.68
CA GLU A 155 1.73 -31.16 21.95
C GLU A 155 2.10 -31.85 23.26
N VAL A 156 3.39 -31.88 23.63
CA VAL A 156 3.84 -32.40 24.92
C VAL A 156 3.31 -31.55 26.08
N ALA A 157 3.45 -30.22 26.00
CA ALA A 157 2.91 -29.30 27.00
C ALA A 157 1.38 -29.42 27.11
N GLY A 158 0.67 -29.48 25.97
CA GLY A 158 -0.77 -29.71 25.94
C GLY A 158 -1.17 -31.06 26.54
N THR A 159 -0.42 -32.12 26.25
CA THR A 159 -0.63 -33.45 26.84
C THR A 159 -0.44 -33.43 28.36
N ALA A 160 0.61 -32.75 28.83
CA ALA A 160 0.90 -32.62 30.26
C ALA A 160 -0.21 -31.87 30.99
N LEU A 161 -0.71 -30.78 30.41
CA LEU A 161 -1.86 -30.04 30.95
C LEU A 161 -3.13 -30.91 31.01
N GLN A 162 -3.48 -31.57 29.91
CA GLN A 162 -4.67 -32.44 29.84
C GLN A 162 -4.62 -33.59 30.85
N ARG A 163 -3.42 -34.10 31.15
CA ARG A 163 -3.20 -35.20 32.10
C ARG A 163 -2.88 -34.74 33.53
N GLY A 164 -2.85 -33.43 33.79
CA GLY A 164 -2.49 -32.88 35.11
C GLY A 164 -1.06 -33.23 35.55
N TRP A 165 -0.14 -33.40 34.59
CA TRP A 165 1.26 -33.66 34.86
C TRP A 165 1.99 -32.38 35.28
N GLN A 166 2.85 -32.49 36.31
CA GLN A 166 3.84 -31.47 36.62
C GLN A 166 5.16 -31.85 35.98
N ILE A 167 5.77 -30.92 35.26
CA ILE A 167 7.07 -31.11 34.61
C ILE A 167 8.10 -30.24 35.36
N ARG A 168 9.20 -30.84 35.82
CA ARG A 168 10.26 -30.15 36.57
C ARG A 168 11.63 -30.41 35.94
N GLU A 169 12.51 -29.43 36.01
CA GLU A 169 13.89 -29.59 35.52
C GLU A 169 14.61 -30.72 36.25
N CYS A 170 15.42 -31.51 35.53
CA CYS A 170 16.35 -32.47 36.11
C CYS A 170 17.62 -31.80 36.66
N THR A 171 17.48 -30.68 37.36
CA THR A 171 18.55 -29.89 37.98
C THR A 171 18.41 -29.91 39.50
N PRO A 172 19.45 -29.56 40.28
CA PRO A 172 19.34 -29.48 41.74
C PRO A 172 18.22 -28.54 42.25
N GLN A 173 17.85 -27.54 41.46
CA GLN A 173 16.80 -26.58 41.77
C GLN A 173 15.38 -27.11 41.47
N GLU A 174 15.26 -28.14 40.63
CA GLU A 174 13.99 -28.77 40.22
C GLU A 174 12.88 -27.77 39.87
N LYS A 175 13.23 -26.74 39.10
CA LYS A 175 12.32 -25.65 38.75
C LYS A 175 11.10 -26.22 38.00
N LEU A 176 9.91 -25.82 38.44
CA LEU A 176 8.66 -26.21 37.81
C LEU A 176 8.50 -25.47 36.46
N LEU A 177 8.17 -26.23 35.41
CA LEU A 177 7.73 -25.66 34.14
C LEU A 177 6.36 -25.01 34.36
N ALA A 178 6.25 -23.72 34.05
CA ALA A 178 5.08 -22.90 34.35
C ALA A 178 3.87 -23.19 33.44
N LEU A 179 3.44 -24.45 33.32
CA LEU A 179 2.32 -24.86 32.48
C LEU A 179 1.01 -24.15 32.84
N SER A 180 0.82 -23.77 34.12
CA SER A 180 -0.38 -23.08 34.60
C SER A 180 -0.63 -21.74 33.90
N MET A 181 0.41 -21.07 33.39
CA MET A 181 0.26 -19.80 32.66
C MET A 181 -0.62 -19.94 31.41
N LEU A 182 -0.78 -21.15 30.87
CA LEU A 182 -1.65 -21.44 29.72
C LEU A 182 -3.14 -21.60 30.11
N GLN A 183 -3.44 -21.66 31.42
CA GLN A 183 -4.79 -21.80 31.98
C GLN A 183 -5.21 -20.57 32.80
N ASP A 184 -4.25 -19.76 33.25
CA ASP A 184 -4.51 -18.51 33.98
C ASP A 184 -5.20 -17.47 33.08
N GLY A 185 -5.92 -16.53 33.70
CA GLY A 185 -6.48 -15.38 32.99
C GLY A 185 -5.37 -14.51 32.36
N PRO A 186 -5.63 -13.82 31.24
CA PRO A 186 -4.60 -13.11 30.51
C PRO A 186 -3.98 -11.98 31.34
N ASP A 187 -2.64 -11.96 31.41
CA ASP A 187 -1.87 -10.83 31.91
C ASP A 187 -1.97 -9.66 30.92
N LEU A 188 -2.59 -8.56 31.36
CA LEU A 188 -2.89 -7.41 30.50
C LEU A 188 -1.63 -6.72 29.98
N GLN A 189 -0.58 -6.63 30.80
CA GLN A 189 0.66 -5.99 30.39
C GLN A 189 1.35 -6.80 29.29
N ALA A 190 1.47 -8.11 29.48
CA ALA A 190 2.07 -9.01 28.52
C ALA A 190 1.24 -9.14 27.23
N ALA A 191 -0.09 -9.15 27.32
CA ALA A 191 -0.96 -9.24 26.15
C ALA A 191 -0.87 -8.00 25.24
N TYR A 192 -0.80 -6.80 25.83
CA TYR A 192 -0.81 -5.52 25.09
C TYR A 192 0.58 -4.94 24.80
N PHE A 193 1.65 -5.51 25.36
CA PHE A 193 3.02 -4.99 25.27
C PHE A 193 3.47 -4.58 23.86
N ASP A 194 3.08 -5.34 22.84
CA ASP A 194 3.45 -5.15 21.44
C ASP A 194 2.25 -4.81 20.54
N ILE A 195 1.15 -4.29 21.10
CA ILE A 195 -0.10 -4.06 20.35
C ILE A 195 0.12 -3.21 19.09
N ASP A 196 0.79 -2.06 19.21
CA ASP A 196 1.06 -1.18 18.08
C ASP A 196 2.19 -1.75 17.17
N PHE A 197 3.20 -2.40 17.77
CA PHE A 197 4.32 -3.01 17.04
C PHE A 197 3.88 -4.14 16.11
N ASN A 198 2.90 -4.94 16.52
CA ASN A 198 2.42 -6.06 15.72
C ASN A 198 1.73 -5.59 14.43
N SER A 199 0.97 -4.50 14.50
CA SER A 199 0.22 -4.01 13.35
C SER A 199 1.06 -3.11 12.46
N THR A 200 1.98 -2.28 12.98
CA THR A 200 2.68 -1.27 12.17
C THR A 200 4.17 -1.11 12.45
N ARG A 201 4.76 -1.97 13.29
CA ARG A 201 6.15 -1.85 13.77
C ARG A 201 6.45 -0.52 14.48
N LEU A 202 5.42 0.18 14.97
CA LEU A 202 5.58 1.28 15.92
C LEU A 202 6.28 0.78 17.20
N PRO A 203 6.94 1.66 17.98
CA PRO A 203 7.65 1.25 19.19
C PRO A 203 6.79 0.40 20.14
N LYS A 204 7.38 -0.67 20.69
CA LYS A 204 6.74 -1.47 21.74
C LYS A 204 6.49 -0.61 22.97
N LEU A 205 5.45 -0.94 23.72
CA LEU A 205 5.07 -0.17 24.90
C LEU A 205 6.10 -0.33 26.01
N GLU A 206 6.47 0.78 26.66
CA GLU A 206 7.31 0.75 27.85
C GLU A 206 6.51 0.32 29.08
N ALA A 207 7.18 -0.25 30.09
CA ALA A 207 6.52 -0.62 31.35
C ALA A 207 5.82 0.56 32.05
N THR A 208 6.36 1.78 31.88
CA THR A 208 5.75 3.00 32.42
C THR A 208 4.41 3.33 31.75
N GLN A 209 4.18 2.91 30.49
CA GLN A 209 2.90 3.13 29.80
C GLN A 209 1.73 2.49 30.54
N PHE A 210 1.98 1.37 31.23
CA PHE A 210 0.95 0.63 31.97
C PHE A 210 0.73 1.17 33.39
N THR A 211 1.78 1.73 34.01
CA THR A 211 1.82 1.97 35.46
C THR A 211 1.82 3.45 35.85
N ASP A 212 2.27 4.35 34.96
CA ASP A 212 2.37 5.79 35.24
C ASP A 212 0.98 6.46 35.31
N PRO A 213 0.67 7.24 36.37
CA PRO A 213 -0.61 7.92 36.52
C PRO A 213 -1.01 8.87 35.38
N ASN A 214 -0.04 9.43 34.65
CA ASN A 214 -0.29 10.34 33.53
C ASN A 214 -0.31 9.62 32.17
N LYS A 215 -0.09 8.30 32.16
CA LYS A 215 -0.17 7.45 30.96
C LYS A 215 -1.39 6.53 31.05
N GLY A 216 -1.25 5.27 30.64
CA GLY A 216 -2.32 4.28 30.53
C GLY A 216 -2.63 3.92 29.07
N LEU A 217 -3.54 2.97 28.88
CA LEU A 217 -4.00 2.54 27.54
C LEU A 217 -5.45 2.90 27.29
N TRP A 218 -5.73 3.29 26.04
CA TRP A 218 -7.08 3.58 25.55
C TRP A 218 -7.99 2.34 25.58
N GLU A 219 -7.41 1.17 25.37
CA GLU A 219 -8.10 -0.12 25.35
C GLU A 219 -8.60 -0.53 26.74
N PHE A 220 -8.00 0.01 27.80
CA PHE A 220 -8.45 -0.23 29.17
C PHE A 220 -9.53 0.76 29.62
N TRP A 221 -9.82 1.80 28.83
CA TRP A 221 -10.86 2.77 29.16
C TRP A 221 -12.25 2.13 29.07
N GLY A 222 -12.96 2.10 30.20
CA GLY A 222 -14.25 1.43 30.35
C GLY A 222 -14.17 -0.01 30.87
N MET A 223 -12.97 -0.55 31.14
CA MET A 223 -12.82 -1.83 31.85
C MET A 223 -13.05 -1.69 33.35
N ASP A 224 -13.28 -2.83 34.03
CA ASP A 224 -13.45 -2.89 35.49
C ASP A 224 -12.22 -2.38 36.25
N GLU A 225 -12.41 -1.35 37.09
CA GLU A 225 -11.33 -0.71 37.84
C GLU A 225 -10.66 -1.66 38.85
N ALA A 226 -11.42 -2.59 39.44
CA ALA A 226 -10.87 -3.56 40.39
C ALA A 226 -9.92 -4.55 39.71
N LEU A 227 -10.27 -5.01 38.50
CA LEU A 227 -9.39 -5.80 37.64
C LEU A 227 -8.10 -5.04 37.28
N LEU A 228 -8.21 -3.80 36.80
CA LEU A 228 -7.04 -2.99 36.43
C LEU A 228 -6.11 -2.76 37.62
N ALA A 229 -6.67 -2.45 38.80
CA ALA A 229 -5.92 -2.29 40.04
C ALA A 229 -5.22 -3.59 40.47
N LYS A 230 -5.90 -4.74 40.36
CA LYS A 230 -5.32 -6.06 40.66
C LYS A 230 -4.15 -6.41 39.74
N GLN A 231 -4.25 -6.04 38.46
CA GLN A 231 -3.21 -6.24 37.45
C GLN A 231 -2.14 -5.14 37.46
N GLY A 232 -2.30 -4.08 38.27
CA GLY A 232 -1.34 -2.98 38.35
C GLY A 232 -1.25 -2.12 37.09
N VAL A 233 -2.30 -2.10 36.25
CA VAL A 233 -2.35 -1.37 34.98
C VAL A 233 -3.34 -0.20 35.03
N ARG A 234 -3.21 0.77 34.14
CA ARG A 234 -4.03 1.99 34.12
C ARG A 234 -4.71 2.22 32.77
N ALA A 235 -5.97 2.66 32.84
CA ALA A 235 -6.72 3.15 31.69
C ALA A 235 -6.40 4.61 31.37
N ARG A 236 -6.51 4.98 30.09
CA ARG A 236 -6.37 6.35 29.60
C ARG A 236 -7.61 6.72 28.79
N ASN A 237 -8.30 7.79 29.17
CA ASN A 237 -9.43 8.28 28.37
C ASN A 237 -8.92 8.83 27.03
N PRO A 238 -9.30 8.25 25.88
CA PRO A 238 -8.83 8.73 24.58
C PRO A 238 -9.28 10.17 24.28
N ALA A 239 -10.39 10.65 24.83
CA ALA A 239 -10.84 12.03 24.64
C ALA A 239 -9.85 13.07 25.19
N GLN A 240 -9.04 12.71 26.19
CA GLN A 240 -8.02 13.58 26.76
C GLN A 240 -6.75 13.68 25.90
N ASP A 241 -6.59 12.77 24.93
CA ASP A 241 -5.42 12.73 24.03
C ASP A 241 -5.75 13.31 22.65
N VAL A 242 -6.94 13.88 22.46
CA VAL A 242 -7.33 14.52 21.19
C VAL A 242 -6.57 15.84 21.02
N GLN A 243 -5.85 15.95 19.92
CA GLN A 243 -5.14 17.15 19.50
C GLN A 243 -6.08 18.06 18.70
N ASP A 244 -6.01 19.37 18.94
CA ASP A 244 -6.80 20.37 18.21
C ASP A 244 -6.08 20.87 16.95
N CYS A 245 -5.47 19.94 16.21
CA CYS A 245 -4.61 20.21 15.07
C CYS A 245 -5.22 19.66 13.78
N ASN A 246 -4.83 20.25 12.64
CA ASN A 246 -5.19 19.77 11.31
C ASN A 246 -4.14 18.79 10.79
N VAL A 247 -4.58 17.75 10.08
CA VAL A 247 -3.71 16.81 9.36
C VAL A 247 -3.99 16.95 7.87
N ALA A 248 -2.94 17.16 7.08
CA ALA A 248 -2.98 17.14 5.63
C ALA A 248 -2.44 15.81 5.10
N ILE A 249 -3.17 15.20 4.17
CA ILE A 249 -2.77 13.95 3.52
C ILE A 249 -2.78 14.19 2.00
N ASP A 250 -1.59 14.22 1.41
CA ASP A 250 -1.43 14.14 -0.04
C ASP A 250 -1.37 12.67 -0.44
N PHE A 251 -2.49 12.12 -0.94
CA PHE A 251 -2.58 10.74 -1.41
C PHE A 251 -2.16 10.64 -2.88
N GLY A 252 -0.86 10.60 -3.12
CA GLY A 252 -0.27 10.48 -4.46
C GLY A 252 -0.23 9.04 -5.00
N THR A 253 -0.12 8.91 -6.33
CA THR A 253 -0.05 7.61 -7.03
C THR A 253 1.13 6.75 -6.58
N SER A 254 2.33 7.35 -6.46
CA SER A 254 3.55 6.63 -6.11
C SER A 254 3.93 6.77 -4.63
N SER A 255 3.64 7.92 -4.02
CA SER A 255 3.92 8.22 -2.62
C SER A 255 2.82 9.07 -2.02
N THR A 256 2.60 8.88 -0.73
CA THR A 256 1.72 9.64 0.14
C THR A 256 2.55 10.47 1.11
N VAL A 257 2.22 11.74 1.26
CA VAL A 257 2.83 12.60 2.28
C VAL A 257 1.78 12.97 3.31
N VAL A 258 2.16 12.88 4.58
CA VAL A 258 1.31 13.28 5.69
C VAL A 258 2.00 14.40 6.46
N ALA A 259 1.30 15.52 6.61
CA ALA A 259 1.73 16.66 7.39
C ALA A 259 0.71 16.96 8.49
N TYR A 260 1.15 17.51 9.62
CA TYR A 260 0.26 18.04 10.65
C TYR A 260 0.78 19.37 11.18
N ASP A 261 -0.15 20.20 11.64
CA ASP A 261 0.17 21.42 12.37
C ASP A 261 0.46 21.11 13.84
N ASP A 262 1.51 21.71 14.39
CA ASP A 262 1.84 21.70 15.81
C ASP A 262 2.25 23.09 16.25
N ASN A 263 1.27 23.88 16.72
CA ASN A 263 1.46 25.26 17.17
C ASN A 263 2.12 26.13 16.09
N ASP A 264 1.50 26.20 14.91
CA ASP A 264 1.96 26.95 13.73
C ASP A 264 3.29 26.43 13.13
N GLN A 265 3.76 25.26 13.57
CA GLN A 265 4.89 24.56 12.96
C GLN A 265 4.39 23.34 12.21
N HIS A 266 4.56 23.34 10.88
CA HIS A 266 4.22 22.20 10.05
C HIS A 266 5.27 21.09 10.18
N LYS A 267 4.81 19.87 10.45
CA LYS A 267 5.66 18.70 10.62
C LYS A 267 5.23 17.58 9.68
N LEU A 268 6.20 16.85 9.13
CA LEU A 268 5.95 15.69 8.29
C LEU A 268 5.98 14.39 9.10
N LEU A 269 5.27 13.37 8.63
CA LEU A 269 5.18 12.06 9.27
C LEU A 269 5.78 10.93 8.42
N ARG A 270 6.56 10.09 9.08
CA ARG A 270 7.13 8.84 8.54
C ARG A 270 6.18 7.67 8.84
N VAL A 271 5.86 6.87 7.83
CA VAL A 271 4.91 5.74 7.89
C VAL A 271 5.60 4.47 7.41
N GLY A 272 5.63 3.44 8.26
CA GLY A 272 6.10 2.10 7.87
C GLY A 272 7.61 2.00 7.66
N VAL A 273 8.40 2.86 8.30
CA VAL A 273 9.87 2.80 8.31
C VAL A 273 10.35 1.59 9.13
N GLY A 274 11.52 1.02 8.76
CA GLY A 274 12.06 -0.17 9.40
C GLY A 274 12.44 0.03 10.87
N SER A 275 12.92 1.22 11.23
CA SER A 275 13.24 1.60 12.60
C SER A 275 13.02 3.09 12.83
N TYR A 276 12.23 3.43 13.85
CA TYR A 276 12.02 4.82 14.28
C TYR A 276 13.24 5.40 15.03
N TRP A 277 14.23 4.57 15.35
CA TRP A 277 15.49 4.97 16.00
C TRP A 277 16.59 5.35 15.01
N GLU A 278 16.39 5.09 13.71
CA GLU A 278 17.32 5.52 12.67
C GLU A 278 17.19 7.02 12.42
N GLN A 279 18.33 7.65 12.11
CA GLN A 279 18.40 9.06 11.76
C GLN A 279 17.43 9.36 10.61
N GLU A 280 16.61 10.39 10.81
CA GLU A 280 15.67 10.85 9.82
C GLU A 280 16.37 11.34 8.55
N ARG A 281 15.72 11.10 7.41
CA ARG A 281 16.14 11.54 6.08
C ARG A 281 14.92 12.08 5.36
N PRO A 282 15.07 13.05 4.44
CA PRO A 282 13.94 13.59 3.68
C PRO A 282 13.09 12.51 3.01
N GLU A 283 13.72 11.49 2.40
CA GLU A 283 13.00 10.39 1.74
C GLU A 283 12.08 9.61 2.68
N HIS A 284 12.35 9.60 4.01
CA HIS A 284 11.51 8.89 4.97
C HIS A 284 10.12 9.52 5.12
N TYR A 285 9.94 10.79 4.74
CA TYR A 285 8.65 11.50 4.78
C TYR A 285 7.83 11.33 3.50
N GLU A 286 8.42 10.72 2.47
CA GLU A 286 7.78 10.38 1.21
C GLU A 286 7.31 8.92 1.26
N ASN A 287 6.16 8.66 1.89
CA ASN A 287 5.72 7.30 2.20
C ASN A 287 5.22 6.57 0.95
N PRO A 288 5.82 5.47 0.48
CA PRO A 288 5.35 4.80 -0.74
C PRO A 288 3.87 4.37 -0.65
N THR A 289 3.09 4.63 -1.72
CA THR A 289 1.65 4.30 -1.75
C THR A 289 1.44 2.84 -2.16
N LEU A 290 1.94 1.90 -1.36
CA LEU A 290 1.93 0.49 -1.71
C LEU A 290 1.68 -0.46 -0.53
N LEU A 291 1.16 -1.64 -0.86
CA LEU A 291 0.89 -2.76 0.05
C LEU A 291 1.56 -4.05 -0.46
N GLU A 292 2.15 -4.84 0.42
CA GLU A 292 2.64 -6.20 0.15
C GLU A 292 1.77 -7.21 0.90
N PHE A 293 1.15 -8.16 0.19
CA PHE A 293 0.26 -9.17 0.75
C PHE A 293 1.01 -10.50 0.98
N ILE A 294 1.22 -10.86 2.24
CA ILE A 294 1.97 -12.07 2.64
C ILE A 294 1.02 -13.23 2.91
N ASN A 295 -0.08 -12.96 3.61
CA ASN A 295 -1.15 -13.91 3.92
C ASN A 295 -2.49 -13.19 3.75
N PHE A 296 -3.07 -13.25 2.56
CA PHE A 296 -4.30 -12.51 2.27
C PHE A 296 -5.52 -13.08 3.00
N PRO A 297 -5.72 -14.42 3.11
CA PRO A 297 -6.79 -14.97 3.93
C PRO A 297 -6.69 -14.57 5.42
N GLY A 298 -5.47 -14.64 6.00
CA GLY A 298 -5.24 -14.23 7.38
C GLY A 298 -5.44 -12.72 7.60
N LEU A 299 -5.13 -11.90 6.61
CA LEU A 299 -5.50 -10.48 6.60
C LEU A 299 -7.01 -10.31 6.65
N LEU A 300 -7.77 -10.96 5.76
CA LEU A 300 -9.22 -10.80 5.70
C LEU A 300 -9.91 -11.25 7.00
N GLU A 301 -9.49 -12.39 7.58
CA GLU A 301 -10.03 -12.86 8.87
C GLU A 301 -9.86 -11.78 9.95
N ALA A 302 -8.66 -11.23 10.10
CA ALA A 302 -8.39 -10.19 11.09
C ALA A 302 -9.13 -8.88 10.76
N TRP A 303 -9.10 -8.45 9.50
CA TRP A 303 -9.70 -7.21 9.03
C TRP A 303 -11.22 -7.19 9.16
N GLN A 304 -11.88 -8.34 9.07
CA GLN A 304 -13.34 -8.44 9.18
C GLN A 304 -13.80 -8.80 10.60
N SER A 305 -12.88 -9.07 11.53
CA SER A 305 -13.21 -9.52 12.89
C SER A 305 -13.78 -8.41 13.78
N GLU A 306 -13.26 -7.19 13.65
CA GLU A 306 -13.63 -6.06 14.49
C GLU A 306 -13.55 -4.74 13.74
N THR A 307 -14.40 -3.80 14.15
CA THR A 307 -14.54 -2.51 13.45
C THR A 307 -13.34 -1.61 13.74
N PHE A 308 -12.96 -1.46 15.01
CA PHE A 308 -11.92 -0.53 15.45
C PHE A 308 -10.67 -1.28 15.85
N ARG A 309 -9.51 -0.78 15.40
CA ARG A 309 -8.16 -1.32 15.63
C ARG A 309 -8.09 -2.85 15.46
N PRO A 310 -8.54 -3.41 14.32
CA PRO A 310 -8.48 -4.84 14.08
C PRO A 310 -7.08 -5.39 14.26
N GLY A 311 -6.99 -6.60 14.83
CA GLY A 311 -5.74 -7.33 15.07
C GLY A 311 -4.99 -7.79 13.80
N VAL A 312 -4.96 -6.99 12.74
CA VAL A 312 -4.18 -7.21 11.52
C VAL A 312 -2.69 -7.22 11.89
N SER A 313 -2.00 -8.27 11.46
CA SER A 313 -0.57 -8.49 11.69
C SER A 313 0.27 -7.96 10.52
N TRP A 314 1.43 -7.37 10.84
CA TRP A 314 2.46 -6.99 9.88
C TRP A 314 3.05 -8.17 9.10
N ASP A 315 2.83 -9.40 9.59
CA ASP A 315 3.22 -10.64 8.92
C ASP A 315 2.15 -11.14 7.95
N HIS A 316 0.96 -10.53 7.94
CA HIS A 316 -0.08 -10.78 6.92
C HIS A 316 0.00 -9.78 5.78
N VAL A 317 0.27 -8.51 6.09
CA VAL A 317 0.38 -7.42 5.11
C VAL A 317 1.33 -6.34 5.61
N ARG A 318 2.10 -5.76 4.69
CA ARG A 318 3.01 -4.64 4.96
C ARG A 318 2.63 -3.44 4.11
N CYS A 319 2.99 -2.24 4.56
CA CYS A 319 2.72 -1.00 3.83
C CYS A 319 3.98 -0.14 3.67
N SER A 320 3.95 0.77 2.69
CA SER A 320 4.91 1.88 2.59
C SER A 320 6.38 1.40 2.47
N HIS A 321 7.31 2.03 3.19
CA HIS A 321 8.76 1.79 3.08
C HIS A 321 9.16 0.32 3.25
N ALA A 322 8.56 -0.39 4.20
CA ALA A 322 8.87 -1.82 4.41
C ALA A 322 8.49 -2.71 3.20
N ALA A 323 7.34 -2.45 2.60
CA ALA A 323 6.91 -3.16 1.40
C ALA A 323 7.72 -2.72 0.17
N LEU A 324 8.12 -1.43 0.08
CA LEU A 324 8.99 -0.94 -1.00
C LEU A 324 10.38 -1.57 -0.93
N GLN A 325 10.95 -1.66 0.27
CA GLN A 325 12.24 -2.30 0.49
C GLN A 325 12.21 -3.76 0.05
N THR A 326 11.18 -4.50 0.47
CA THR A 326 11.00 -5.90 0.06
C THR A 326 10.87 -6.03 -1.46
N PHE A 327 10.11 -5.12 -2.10
CA PHE A 327 9.99 -5.07 -3.55
C PHE A 327 11.33 -4.78 -4.25
N ARG A 328 12.10 -3.78 -3.78
CA ARG A 328 13.40 -3.40 -4.36
C ARG A 328 14.44 -4.51 -4.23
N ASP A 329 14.55 -5.09 -3.04
CA ASP A 329 15.49 -6.18 -2.75
C ASP A 329 15.17 -7.45 -3.57
N ASN A 330 13.94 -7.56 -4.07
CA ASN A 330 13.46 -8.71 -4.81
C ASN A 330 12.82 -8.32 -6.16
N LYS A 331 13.29 -7.22 -6.79
CA LYS A 331 12.71 -6.68 -8.05
C LYS A 331 12.73 -7.69 -9.21
N GLY A 332 13.57 -8.72 -9.12
CA GLY A 332 13.66 -9.83 -10.07
C GLY A 332 12.86 -11.09 -9.71
N ASN A 333 12.11 -11.10 -8.60
CA ASN A 333 11.35 -12.26 -8.15
C ASN A 333 9.86 -12.11 -8.46
N PRO A 334 9.32 -12.84 -9.45
CA PRO A 334 7.92 -12.71 -9.89
C PRO A 334 6.90 -12.81 -8.75
N ARG A 335 7.17 -13.63 -7.73
CA ARG A 335 6.25 -13.84 -6.61
C ARG A 335 6.13 -12.62 -5.70
N VAL A 336 7.24 -11.92 -5.44
CA VAL A 336 7.21 -10.69 -4.63
C VAL A 336 6.45 -9.61 -5.39
N VAL A 337 6.76 -9.48 -6.68
CA VAL A 337 6.09 -8.52 -7.58
C VAL A 337 4.58 -8.78 -7.65
N ALA A 338 4.15 -10.03 -7.82
CA ALA A 338 2.73 -10.41 -7.87
C ALA A 338 1.98 -10.16 -6.55
N SER A 339 2.69 -10.10 -5.43
CA SER A 339 2.13 -9.81 -4.09
C SER A 339 2.12 -8.33 -3.71
N THR A 340 2.68 -7.46 -4.57
CA THR A 340 2.81 -6.02 -4.29
C THR A 340 1.77 -5.24 -5.08
N LEU A 341 0.93 -4.46 -4.39
CA LEU A 341 -0.01 -3.54 -4.98
C LEU A 341 0.51 -2.10 -4.82
N ALA A 342 1.10 -1.54 -5.88
CA ALA A 342 1.72 -0.21 -5.87
C ALA A 342 0.86 0.93 -6.44
N LYS A 343 -0.06 0.66 -7.39
CA LYS A 343 -0.90 1.68 -8.04
C LYS A 343 -2.30 1.75 -7.41
N ILE A 344 -2.37 1.89 -6.09
CA ILE A 344 -3.64 1.85 -5.33
C ILE A 344 -4.59 2.98 -5.78
N LYS A 345 -4.08 4.19 -6.02
CA LYS A 345 -4.88 5.33 -6.54
C LYS A 345 -5.48 5.03 -7.91
N HIS A 346 -4.72 4.38 -8.81
CA HIS A 346 -5.24 3.99 -10.13
C HIS A 346 -6.26 2.84 -10.07
N TRP A 347 -6.18 1.95 -9.06
CA TRP A 347 -7.22 0.94 -8.85
C TRP A 347 -8.59 1.60 -8.60
N ALA A 348 -8.65 2.73 -7.90
CA ALA A 348 -9.90 3.47 -7.68
C ALA A 348 -10.53 4.06 -8.96
N LEU A 349 -9.70 4.34 -9.97
CA LEU A 349 -10.15 4.85 -11.28
C LEU A 349 -10.68 3.75 -12.20
N ARG A 350 -10.49 2.48 -11.86
CA ARG A 350 -10.93 1.35 -12.71
C ARG A 350 -12.43 1.13 -12.58
N GLU A 351 -13.14 1.36 -13.67
CA GLU A 351 -14.58 1.08 -13.79
C GLU A 351 -14.87 -0.42 -13.98
N SER A 352 -16.16 -0.78 -13.86
CA SER A 352 -16.66 -2.16 -14.05
C SER A 352 -16.35 -2.76 -15.43
N THR A 353 -16.13 -1.93 -16.45
CA THR A 353 -15.80 -2.35 -17.82
C THR A 353 -14.31 -2.58 -18.04
N THR A 354 -13.46 -2.20 -17.06
CA THR A 354 -12.02 -2.44 -17.12
C THR A 354 -11.66 -3.78 -16.46
N PRO A 355 -10.54 -4.41 -16.86
CA PRO A 355 -10.07 -5.65 -16.25
C PRO A 355 -9.76 -5.42 -14.78
N ARG A 356 -10.36 -6.27 -13.93
CA ARG A 356 -10.15 -6.22 -12.48
C ARG A 356 -8.70 -6.51 -12.13
N VAL A 357 -8.20 -5.80 -11.12
CA VAL A 357 -6.85 -6.00 -10.60
C VAL A 357 -6.79 -7.36 -9.89
N ARG A 358 -5.74 -8.13 -10.19
CA ARG A 358 -5.45 -9.43 -9.56
C ARG A 358 -4.10 -9.36 -8.87
N LEU A 359 -4.00 -9.94 -7.68
CA LEU A 359 -2.76 -10.06 -6.92
C LEU A 359 -2.67 -11.45 -6.30
N SER A 360 -1.46 -11.94 -6.06
CA SER A 360 -1.25 -13.24 -5.41
C SER A 360 -0.48 -13.06 -4.12
N ASP A 361 -0.88 -13.72 -3.04
CA ASP A 361 -0.15 -13.63 -1.78
C ASP A 361 1.18 -14.42 -1.79
N ARG A 362 1.91 -14.39 -0.67
CA ARG A 362 3.22 -15.07 -0.55
C ARG A 362 3.16 -16.45 0.11
N GLN A 363 1.98 -17.03 0.35
CA GLN A 363 1.82 -18.34 1.00
C GLN A 363 2.42 -19.48 0.17
N GLU A 364 3.09 -20.45 0.81
CA GLU A 364 3.71 -21.65 0.19
C GLU A 364 2.79 -22.88 0.26
N PRO A 365 2.82 -23.83 -0.70
CA PRO A 365 3.72 -23.96 -1.86
C PRO A 365 3.28 -23.17 -3.12
N GLN A 366 2.06 -22.62 -3.12
CA GLN A 366 1.51 -21.78 -4.19
C GLN A 366 0.77 -20.61 -3.54
N GLY A 367 1.04 -19.39 -3.99
CA GLY A 367 0.29 -18.21 -3.56
C GLY A 367 -1.14 -18.27 -4.09
N ILE A 368 -2.09 -17.70 -3.37
CA ILE A 368 -3.49 -17.65 -3.78
C ILE A 368 -3.74 -16.37 -4.55
N GLU A 369 -4.31 -16.47 -5.75
CA GLU A 369 -4.72 -15.31 -6.54
C GLU A 369 -6.05 -14.75 -6.01
N HIS A 370 -6.08 -13.43 -5.85
CA HIS A 370 -7.22 -12.66 -5.39
C HIS A 370 -7.58 -11.60 -6.43
N GLU A 371 -8.83 -11.60 -6.88
CA GLU A 371 -9.40 -10.54 -7.70
C GLU A 371 -9.99 -9.44 -6.82
N LEU A 372 -9.59 -8.19 -7.05
CA LEU A 372 -10.13 -7.04 -6.35
C LEU A 372 -11.43 -6.59 -7.00
N ALA A 373 -12.46 -6.37 -6.18
CA ALA A 373 -13.70 -5.75 -6.62
C ALA A 373 -13.47 -4.29 -7.06
N ALA A 374 -14.42 -3.72 -7.80
CA ALA A 374 -14.43 -2.29 -8.08
C ALA A 374 -14.69 -1.50 -6.79
N LEU A 375 -14.16 -0.29 -6.72
CA LEU A 375 -14.37 0.59 -5.57
C LEU A 375 -15.85 0.95 -5.42
N THR A 376 -16.37 0.82 -4.20
CA THR A 376 -17.78 1.11 -3.86
C THR A 376 -17.88 2.25 -2.87
N LEU A 377 -18.90 3.10 -3.01
CA LEU A 377 -19.12 4.22 -2.11
C LEU A 377 -19.72 3.70 -0.79
N ARG A 378 -18.90 3.63 0.27
CA ARG A 378 -19.32 3.20 1.61
C ARG A 378 -18.98 4.27 2.64
N ASN A 379 -19.80 5.32 2.74
CA ASN A 379 -19.53 6.39 3.70
C ASN A 379 -20.01 5.98 5.11
N PRO A 380 -19.24 6.25 6.19
CA PRO A 380 -19.78 6.12 7.54
C PRO A 380 -20.99 7.05 7.73
N VAL A 381 -22.07 6.54 8.31
CA VAL A 381 -23.27 7.34 8.57
C VAL A 381 -23.11 8.03 9.93
N ARG A 382 -23.19 9.37 9.94
CA ARG A 382 -23.07 10.16 11.17
C ARG A 382 -24.15 9.73 12.18
N GLY A 383 -23.72 9.41 13.40
CA GLY A 383 -24.60 8.98 14.49
C GLY A 383 -24.97 7.49 14.46
N GLN A 384 -24.52 6.72 13.46
CA GLN A 384 -24.63 5.26 13.46
C GLN A 384 -23.27 4.63 13.76
N ALA A 385 -23.27 3.59 14.59
CA ALA A 385 -22.07 2.80 14.81
C ALA A 385 -21.68 2.11 13.51
N MET A 386 -20.43 2.30 13.08
CA MET A 386 -19.89 1.57 11.94
C MET A 386 -19.80 0.09 12.28
N SER A 387 -20.07 -0.76 11.30
CA SER A 387 -19.89 -2.20 11.39
C SER A 387 -19.08 -2.72 10.20
N VAL A 388 -18.52 -3.91 10.37
CA VAL A 388 -17.85 -4.68 9.33
C VAL A 388 -18.58 -5.99 9.12
N SER A 389 -18.61 -6.48 7.88
CA SER A 389 -19.23 -7.73 7.49
C SER A 389 -18.28 -8.57 6.63
N PRO A 390 -18.30 -9.91 6.72
CA PRO A 390 -17.59 -10.76 5.77
C PRO A 390 -18.02 -10.58 4.31
N GLN A 391 -19.20 -10.00 4.06
CA GLN A 391 -19.69 -9.67 2.71
C GLN A 391 -19.16 -8.34 2.18
N ASP A 392 -18.50 -7.54 3.03
CA ASP A 392 -17.90 -6.28 2.60
C ASP A 392 -16.78 -6.53 1.58
N PRO A 393 -16.82 -5.89 0.39
CA PRO A 393 -15.70 -5.98 -0.53
C PRO A 393 -14.42 -5.43 0.12
N PHE A 394 -13.31 -6.11 -0.13
CA PHE A 394 -12.00 -5.67 0.32
C PHE A 394 -11.61 -4.38 -0.40
N ASP A 395 -11.24 -3.37 0.38
CA ASP A 395 -10.85 -2.05 -0.10
C ASP A 395 -9.41 -1.76 0.34
N PRO A 396 -8.43 -1.82 -0.59
CA PRO A 396 -7.03 -1.52 -0.28
C PRO A 396 -6.80 -0.06 0.12
N ILE A 397 -7.66 0.89 -0.27
CA ILE A 397 -7.56 2.29 0.17
C ILE A 397 -7.99 2.40 1.63
N GLU A 398 -9.08 1.72 2.03
CA GLU A 398 -9.51 1.67 3.43
C GLU A 398 -8.41 1.08 4.32
N LEU A 399 -7.76 -0.02 3.88
CA LEU A 399 -6.65 -0.62 4.61
C LEU A 399 -5.43 0.31 4.68
N TYR A 400 -5.07 0.97 3.57
CA TYR A 400 -3.95 1.91 3.54
C TYR A 400 -4.21 3.13 4.45
N ALA A 401 -5.41 3.70 4.41
CA ALA A 401 -5.81 4.79 5.30
C ALA A 401 -5.84 4.37 6.77
N TRP A 402 -6.14 3.10 7.07
CA TRP A 402 -6.01 2.55 8.43
C TRP A 402 -4.55 2.48 8.90
N PHE A 403 -3.63 2.05 8.03
CA PHE A 403 -2.18 2.09 8.30
C PHE A 403 -1.68 3.51 8.58
N LEU A 404 -2.10 4.48 7.75
CA LEU A 404 -1.81 5.91 7.98
C LEU A 404 -2.38 6.35 9.32
N GLY A 405 -3.65 6.03 9.59
CA GLY A 405 -4.35 6.37 10.81
C GLY A 405 -3.63 5.87 12.07
N LEU A 406 -3.16 4.61 12.09
CA LEU A 406 -2.38 4.08 13.22
C LEU A 406 -1.06 4.84 13.44
N ASN A 407 -0.40 5.29 12.37
CA ASN A 407 0.83 6.05 12.44
C ASN A 407 0.59 7.50 12.86
N ILE A 408 -0.50 8.13 12.41
CA ILE A 408 -0.92 9.49 12.77
C ILE A 408 -1.38 9.51 14.24
N ASN A 409 -2.31 8.63 14.58
CA ASN A 409 -2.99 8.50 15.88
C ASN A 409 -2.18 7.60 16.84
N TRP A 410 -0.88 7.86 16.97
CA TRP A 410 0.00 7.11 17.85
C TRP A 410 -0.01 7.69 19.26
N ARG A 411 0.07 6.83 20.28
CA ARG A 411 -0.07 7.21 21.70
C ARG A 411 0.87 8.31 22.17
N GLY A 412 2.09 8.38 21.64
CA GLY A 412 3.05 9.43 21.96
C GLY A 412 2.71 10.80 21.34
N ARG A 413 1.83 10.83 20.34
CA ARG A 413 1.36 12.03 19.64
C ARG A 413 -0.06 12.42 20.02
N GLY A 414 -0.90 11.45 20.38
CA GLY A 414 -2.33 11.63 20.63
C GLY A 414 -3.18 11.26 19.42
N LEU A 415 -4.41 11.75 19.41
CA LEU A 415 -5.46 11.42 18.45
C LEU A 415 -5.85 12.67 17.65
N PHE A 416 -5.97 12.54 16.34
CA PHE A 416 -6.40 13.62 15.45
C PHE A 416 -7.81 13.32 14.94
N LEU A 417 -8.57 14.37 14.66
CA LEU A 417 -9.95 14.25 14.17
C LEU A 417 -10.23 15.04 12.90
N ARG A 418 -9.35 15.98 12.49
CA ARG A 418 -9.55 16.81 11.29
C ARG A 418 -8.52 16.47 10.23
N TYR A 419 -8.97 15.82 9.16
CA TYR A 419 -8.13 15.38 8.06
C TYR A 419 -8.54 16.10 6.77
N TYR A 420 -7.56 16.63 6.04
CA TYR A 420 -7.76 17.29 4.76
C TYR A 420 -6.95 16.60 3.69
N MET A 421 -7.54 16.45 2.51
CA MET A 421 -6.95 15.79 1.36
C MET A 421 -6.94 16.70 0.13
N THR A 422 -6.05 16.40 -0.80
CA THR A 422 -6.03 16.94 -2.16
C THR A 422 -6.43 15.87 -3.17
N PHE A 423 -6.94 16.32 -4.32
CA PHE A 423 -7.18 15.47 -5.48
C PHE A 423 -6.69 16.17 -6.77
N PRO A 424 -6.37 15.40 -7.82
CA PRO A 424 -6.13 15.97 -9.14
C PRO A 424 -7.39 16.66 -9.66
N VAL A 425 -7.22 17.70 -10.48
CA VAL A 425 -8.34 18.51 -10.98
C VAL A 425 -9.27 17.69 -11.88
N GLY A 426 -8.72 16.77 -12.67
CA GLY A 426 -9.48 15.96 -13.62
C GLY A 426 -10.27 14.79 -13.02
N TYR A 427 -10.25 14.56 -11.70
CA TYR A 427 -10.96 13.43 -11.10
C TYR A 427 -12.47 13.69 -11.02
N PRO A 428 -13.32 12.78 -11.52
CA PRO A 428 -14.77 12.88 -11.36
C PRO A 428 -15.20 12.89 -9.89
N ARG A 429 -16.27 13.62 -9.57
CA ARG A 429 -16.77 13.73 -8.19
C ARG A 429 -17.05 12.37 -7.55
N GLU A 430 -17.68 11.46 -8.30
CA GLU A 430 -18.01 10.12 -7.80
C GLU A 430 -16.77 9.35 -7.34
N VAL A 431 -15.65 9.47 -8.05
CA VAL A 431 -14.39 8.82 -7.68
C VAL A 431 -13.81 9.46 -6.42
N LYS A 432 -13.80 10.80 -6.33
CA LYS A 432 -13.33 11.52 -5.14
C LYS A 432 -14.14 11.12 -3.90
N ASP A 433 -15.47 11.09 -4.02
CA ASP A 433 -16.38 10.69 -2.93
C ASP A 433 -16.13 9.26 -2.46
N LYS A 434 -15.87 8.33 -3.38
CA LYS A 434 -15.51 6.95 -3.05
C LYS A 434 -14.17 6.87 -2.29
N ILE A 435 -13.13 7.57 -2.77
CA ILE A 435 -11.82 7.59 -2.09
C ILE A 435 -11.94 8.24 -0.70
N LEU A 436 -12.65 9.37 -0.59
CA LEU A 436 -12.92 10.03 0.69
C LEU A 436 -13.66 9.10 1.65
N ALA A 437 -14.64 8.33 1.17
CA ALA A 437 -15.34 7.35 1.99
C ALA A 437 -14.40 6.24 2.51
N SER A 438 -13.52 5.70 1.66
CA SER A 438 -12.49 4.74 2.07
C SER A 438 -11.54 5.32 3.11
N PHE A 439 -11.09 6.57 2.94
CA PHE A 439 -10.25 7.26 3.93
C PHE A 439 -10.97 7.52 5.24
N ARG A 440 -12.23 8.00 5.21
CA ARG A 440 -13.08 8.16 6.40
C ARG A 440 -13.18 6.86 7.17
N ARG A 441 -13.48 5.75 6.49
CA ARG A 441 -13.53 4.42 7.11
C ARG A 441 -12.17 4.04 7.70
N GLY A 442 -11.10 4.04 6.90
CA GLY A 442 -9.77 3.60 7.37
C GLY A 442 -9.25 4.40 8.56
N LEU A 443 -9.32 5.73 8.49
CA LEU A 443 -8.91 6.62 9.59
C LEU A 443 -9.79 6.41 10.83
N LEU A 444 -11.12 6.30 10.66
CA LEU A 444 -12.03 6.00 11.77
C LEU A 444 -11.71 4.66 12.43
N ARG A 445 -11.44 3.62 11.64
CA ARG A 445 -11.06 2.29 12.13
C ARG A 445 -9.73 2.28 12.88
N SER A 446 -8.88 3.28 12.69
CA SER A 446 -7.61 3.40 13.42
C SER A 446 -7.77 3.95 14.85
N LEU A 447 -8.90 4.62 15.12
CA LEU A 447 -9.19 5.25 16.41
C LEU A 447 -9.67 4.23 17.46
N PRO A 448 -9.50 4.52 18.77
CA PRO A 448 -10.09 3.71 19.83
C PRO A 448 -11.62 3.68 19.76
N ALA A 449 -12.22 2.50 19.92
CA ALA A 449 -13.68 2.35 19.88
C ALA A 449 -14.41 3.24 20.91
N SER A 450 -13.82 3.40 22.09
CA SER A 450 -14.38 4.21 23.18
C SER A 450 -14.42 5.71 22.86
N LEU A 451 -13.60 6.21 21.93
CA LEU A 451 -13.63 7.61 21.51
C LEU A 451 -14.93 7.97 20.77
N VAL A 452 -15.52 7.02 20.03
CA VAL A 452 -16.69 7.28 19.18
C VAL A 452 -17.92 7.73 19.99
N GLY A 453 -18.02 7.31 21.25
CA GLY A 453 -19.07 7.73 22.16
C GLY A 453 -18.83 9.09 22.85
N GLU A 454 -17.64 9.66 22.71
CA GLU A 454 -17.25 10.90 23.39
C GLU A 454 -17.70 12.14 22.60
N PRO A 455 -18.15 13.23 23.26
CA PRO A 455 -18.61 14.44 22.58
C PRO A 455 -17.59 15.05 21.61
N VAL A 456 -16.30 14.92 21.92
CA VAL A 456 -15.21 15.43 21.08
C VAL A 456 -15.17 14.79 19.70
N PHE A 457 -15.68 13.56 19.56
CA PHE A 457 -15.73 12.84 18.29
C PHE A 457 -16.59 13.55 17.23
N ALA A 458 -17.49 14.45 17.64
CA ALA A 458 -18.24 15.29 16.70
C ALA A 458 -17.34 16.16 15.78
N LYS A 459 -16.06 16.33 16.13
CA LYS A 459 -15.04 17.00 15.32
C LYS A 459 -14.47 16.13 14.19
N PHE A 460 -14.74 14.82 14.15
CA PHE A 460 -14.19 13.92 13.14
C PHE A 460 -14.64 14.32 11.73
N SER A 461 -13.69 14.70 10.88
CA SER A 461 -13.92 15.05 9.48
C SER A 461 -12.76 14.60 8.59
N VAL A 462 -13.12 14.20 7.37
CA VAL A 462 -12.17 13.96 6.28
C VAL A 462 -12.75 14.62 5.04
N GLU A 463 -12.06 15.63 4.51
CA GLU A 463 -12.58 16.54 3.50
C GLU A 463 -11.54 16.82 2.41
N GLU A 464 -11.99 16.97 1.17
CA GLU A 464 -11.18 17.61 0.12
C GLU A 464 -11.08 19.10 0.41
N ARG A 465 -9.87 19.67 0.32
CA ARG A 465 -9.67 21.08 0.65
C ARG A 465 -9.19 21.94 -0.51
N ALA A 466 -8.37 21.39 -1.39
CA ALA A 466 -7.85 22.08 -2.58
C ALA A 466 -7.40 21.06 -3.63
N SER A 467 -7.16 21.53 -4.85
CA SER A 467 -6.45 20.73 -5.86
C SER A 467 -4.97 20.58 -5.48
N GLU A 468 -4.35 19.48 -5.93
CA GLU A 468 -2.91 19.22 -5.76
C GLU A 468 -2.02 20.41 -6.21
N PRO A 469 -2.17 20.97 -7.43
CA PRO A 469 -1.32 22.07 -7.88
C PRO A 469 -1.56 23.39 -7.14
N ALA A 470 -2.81 23.68 -6.72
CA ALA A 470 -3.09 24.88 -5.92
C ALA A 470 -2.48 24.79 -4.51
N ALA A 471 -2.56 23.60 -3.89
CA ALA A 471 -1.88 23.35 -2.63
C ALA A 471 -0.36 23.44 -2.80
N TYR A 472 0.21 22.90 -3.89
CA TYR A 472 1.64 23.03 -4.17
C TYR A 472 2.08 24.50 -4.27
N ALA A 473 1.38 25.31 -5.08
CA ALA A 473 1.66 26.74 -5.22
C ALA A 473 1.64 27.45 -3.85
N ALA A 474 0.58 27.23 -3.06
CA ALA A 474 0.50 27.74 -1.70
C ALA A 474 1.64 27.24 -0.81
N GLY A 475 2.18 26.04 -1.03
CA GLY A 475 3.31 25.50 -0.29
C GLY A 475 4.65 26.17 -0.62
N VAL A 476 4.89 26.59 -1.86
CA VAL A 476 6.25 26.93 -2.34
C VAL A 476 6.51 28.43 -2.56
N MET A 477 5.49 29.27 -2.80
CA MET A 477 5.70 30.69 -3.17
C MET A 477 6.62 31.44 -2.20
N SER A 478 6.36 31.31 -0.89
CA SER A 478 7.15 32.00 0.14
C SER A 478 8.58 31.47 0.22
N CYS A 479 8.80 30.18 0.01
CA CYS A 479 10.13 29.57 -0.05
C CYS A 479 10.95 30.07 -1.25
N LEU A 480 10.29 30.42 -2.36
CA LEU A 480 10.90 31.00 -3.54
C LEU A 480 11.10 32.52 -3.45
N GLY A 481 10.67 33.15 -2.34
CA GLY A 481 10.73 34.60 -2.15
C GLY A 481 9.71 35.37 -3.01
N ILE A 482 8.71 34.68 -3.55
CA ILE A 482 7.62 35.29 -4.32
C ILE A 482 6.57 35.80 -3.34
N THR A 483 6.20 37.08 -3.46
CA THR A 483 5.24 37.75 -2.57
C THR A 483 4.03 38.24 -3.37
N PRO A 484 2.84 38.32 -2.76
CA PRO A 484 1.64 38.73 -3.47
C PRO A 484 1.67 40.22 -3.76
N THR A 485 1.14 40.62 -4.91
CA THR A 485 1.01 42.03 -5.32
C THR A 485 -0.46 42.41 -5.49
N ARG A 486 -0.77 43.72 -5.63
CA ARG A 486 -2.15 44.15 -5.91
C ARG A 486 -2.61 43.76 -7.30
N GLU A 487 -1.69 43.82 -8.27
CA GLU A 487 -1.91 43.48 -9.66
C GLU A 487 -1.98 41.96 -9.88
N GLY A 488 -1.41 41.19 -8.95
CA GLY A 488 -1.29 39.74 -9.01
C GLY A 488 -0.01 39.29 -9.72
N VAL A 489 0.71 38.34 -9.11
CA VAL A 489 1.83 37.63 -9.74
C VAL A 489 1.26 36.46 -10.52
N ALA A 490 1.44 36.44 -11.84
CA ALA A 490 1.00 35.32 -12.66
C ALA A 490 1.88 34.09 -12.40
N TYR A 491 1.24 32.94 -12.21
CA TYR A 491 1.92 31.67 -12.03
C TYR A 491 1.29 30.57 -12.89
N ALA A 492 2.12 29.56 -13.19
CA ALA A 492 1.70 28.35 -13.87
C ALA A 492 2.37 27.15 -13.21
N VAL A 493 1.61 26.15 -12.79
CA VAL A 493 2.12 24.91 -12.20
C VAL A 493 2.13 23.83 -13.27
N PHE A 494 3.26 23.15 -13.43
CA PHE A 494 3.39 21.92 -14.21
C PHE A 494 3.65 20.78 -13.23
N ASP A 495 2.59 20.10 -12.78
CA ASP A 495 2.68 19.01 -11.81
C ASP A 495 2.85 17.68 -12.51
N PHE A 496 4.10 17.23 -12.62
CA PHE A 496 4.46 15.97 -13.27
C PHE A 496 4.57 14.85 -12.25
N GLY A 497 3.43 14.22 -11.99
CA GLY A 497 3.29 13.10 -11.07
C GLY A 497 3.71 11.74 -11.65
N GLY A 498 3.43 10.69 -10.86
CA GLY A 498 3.68 9.31 -11.28
C GLY A 498 2.69 8.80 -12.33
N GLY A 499 1.42 9.23 -12.25
CA GLY A 499 0.34 8.71 -13.10
C GLY A 499 -0.25 9.69 -14.12
N THR A 500 -0.18 10.98 -13.83
CA THR A 500 -0.75 12.06 -14.66
C THR A 500 0.17 13.27 -14.60
N THR A 501 -0.06 14.21 -15.52
CA THR A 501 0.47 15.57 -15.41
C THR A 501 -0.69 16.54 -15.38
N ASP A 502 -0.73 17.38 -14.35
CA ASP A 502 -1.79 18.35 -14.13
C ASP A 502 -1.23 19.76 -14.24
N PHE A 503 -1.99 20.65 -14.88
CA PHE A 503 -1.64 22.06 -15.09
C PHE A 503 -2.61 22.95 -14.31
N ASP A 504 -2.09 23.94 -13.61
CA ASP A 504 -2.89 24.99 -12.97
C ASP A 504 -2.33 26.37 -13.30
N PHE A 505 -3.21 27.31 -13.59
CA PHE A 505 -2.86 28.67 -14.00
C PHE A 505 -3.63 29.68 -13.16
N GLY A 506 -2.93 30.70 -12.67
CA GLY A 506 -3.52 31.64 -11.74
C GLY A 506 -2.74 32.94 -11.49
N TYR A 507 -3.30 33.75 -10.60
CA TYR A 507 -2.68 34.94 -10.03
C TYR A 507 -2.56 34.81 -8.51
N TYR A 508 -1.39 35.14 -7.98
CA TYR A 508 -1.13 35.28 -6.56
C TYR A 508 -1.15 36.76 -6.17
N ARG A 509 -2.20 37.17 -5.45
CA ARG A 509 -2.51 38.58 -5.19
C ARG A 509 -2.78 38.88 -3.73
N LEU A 510 -2.74 40.17 -3.41
CA LEU A 510 -3.23 40.69 -2.14
C LEU A 510 -4.77 40.59 -2.08
N PRO A 511 -5.35 40.42 -0.87
CA PRO A 511 -6.79 40.36 -0.67
C PRO A 511 -7.47 41.68 -1.05
N THR A 512 -8.75 41.61 -1.43
CA THR A 512 -9.63 42.79 -1.49
C THR A 512 -9.96 43.27 -0.07
N PRO A 513 -10.47 44.49 0.13
CA PRO A 513 -10.89 44.96 1.45
C PRO A 513 -11.88 44.02 2.16
N GLU A 514 -12.81 43.42 1.41
CA GLU A 514 -13.77 42.46 1.96
C GLU A 514 -13.10 41.15 2.40
N GLU A 515 -12.10 40.69 1.65
CA GLU A 515 -11.32 39.48 2.01
C GLU A 515 -10.38 39.75 3.19
N GLU A 516 -9.85 40.96 3.30
CA GLU A 516 -9.07 41.41 4.46
C GLU A 516 -9.95 41.47 5.72
N ASP A 517 -11.20 41.94 5.60
CA ASP A 517 -12.20 41.90 6.67
C ASP A 517 -12.58 40.46 7.08
N GLU A 518 -12.44 39.48 6.19
CA GLU A 518 -12.54 38.04 6.48
C GLU A 518 -11.27 37.46 7.17
N GLY A 519 -10.25 38.28 7.41
CA GLY A 519 -8.97 37.88 8.01
C GLY A 519 -8.01 37.22 7.03
N LYS A 520 -8.10 37.54 5.73
CA LYS A 520 -7.19 37.01 4.70
C LYS A 520 -6.04 37.97 4.44
N GLU A 521 -4.86 37.40 4.18
CA GLU A 521 -3.63 38.14 3.88
C GLU A 521 -3.07 37.79 2.49
N GLU A 522 -3.45 36.62 1.96
CA GLU A 522 -2.92 36.07 0.71
C GLU A 522 -4.04 35.41 -0.08
N VAL A 523 -4.12 35.67 -1.40
CA VAL A 523 -5.13 35.06 -2.26
C VAL A 523 -4.51 34.44 -3.50
N PHE A 524 -4.79 33.15 -3.71
CA PHE A 524 -4.52 32.43 -4.94
C PHE A 524 -5.80 32.34 -5.75
N GLU A 525 -5.84 32.97 -6.91
CA GLU A 525 -6.92 32.81 -7.87
C GLU A 525 -6.49 31.94 -9.02
N HIS A 526 -7.19 30.83 -9.25
CA HIS A 526 -6.92 29.96 -10.38
C HIS A 526 -8.15 29.83 -11.27
N PHE A 527 -7.92 29.81 -12.59
CA PHE A 527 -8.97 29.93 -13.61
C PHE A 527 -8.72 29.08 -14.86
N GLY A 528 -7.59 28.38 -14.93
CA GLY A 528 -7.30 27.42 -15.98
C GLY A 528 -6.76 26.15 -15.38
N ALA A 529 -7.42 25.03 -15.68
CA ALA A 529 -6.91 23.71 -15.40
C ALA A 529 -6.93 22.87 -16.68
N ALA A 530 -5.86 22.13 -16.89
CA ALA A 530 -5.71 21.19 -17.98
C ALA A 530 -4.75 20.09 -17.52
N GLY A 531 -4.46 19.13 -18.39
CA GLY A 531 -3.51 18.08 -18.05
C GLY A 531 -3.39 17.03 -19.15
N ASP A 532 -2.59 16.02 -18.85
CA ASP A 532 -2.36 14.88 -19.72
C ASP A 532 -2.41 13.61 -18.86
N LYS A 533 -3.49 12.84 -19.01
CA LYS A 533 -3.73 11.62 -18.24
C LYS A 533 -2.76 10.47 -18.58
N PHE A 534 -2.04 10.58 -19.69
CA PHE A 534 -1.09 9.57 -20.15
C PHE A 534 0.36 10.01 -19.92
N LEU A 535 0.62 11.27 -19.56
CA LEU A 535 1.94 11.75 -19.19
C LEU A 535 2.16 11.58 -17.69
N GLY A 536 2.84 10.51 -17.30
CA GLY A 536 3.17 10.20 -15.90
C GLY A 536 4.47 9.40 -15.87
N GLY A 537 5.31 9.57 -14.85
CA GLY A 537 6.58 8.83 -14.78
C GLY A 537 6.42 7.30 -14.88
N GLU A 538 5.35 6.74 -14.28
CA GLU A 538 5.03 5.32 -14.38
C GLU A 538 4.41 4.93 -15.72
N ASN A 539 3.67 5.82 -16.38
CA ASN A 539 3.11 5.57 -17.72
C ASN A 539 4.21 5.58 -18.78
N LEU A 540 5.19 6.48 -18.64
CA LEU A 540 6.40 6.48 -19.46
C LEU A 540 7.14 5.16 -19.29
N LEU A 541 7.35 4.70 -18.04
CA LEU A 541 8.00 3.41 -17.79
C LEU A 541 7.26 2.22 -18.39
N GLU A 542 5.92 2.20 -18.34
CA GLU A 542 5.13 1.17 -19.01
C GLU A 542 5.33 1.19 -20.54
N ASN A 543 5.36 2.37 -21.15
CA ASN A 543 5.65 2.51 -22.57
C ASN A 543 7.09 2.10 -22.92
N LEU A 544 8.09 2.44 -22.10
CA LEU A 544 9.46 1.97 -22.30
C LEU A 544 9.53 0.44 -22.23
N ALA A 545 8.86 -0.17 -21.25
CA ALA A 545 8.78 -1.63 -21.14
C ALA A 545 8.10 -2.27 -22.36
N TYR A 546 7.04 -1.64 -22.88
CA TYR A 546 6.35 -2.07 -24.09
C TYR A 546 7.25 -2.01 -25.34
N LEU A 547 8.01 -0.93 -25.51
CA LEU A 547 8.97 -0.78 -26.62
C LEU A 547 10.08 -1.84 -26.55
N VAL A 548 10.67 -2.06 -25.37
CA VAL A 548 11.66 -3.13 -25.17
C VAL A 548 11.07 -4.50 -25.48
N PHE A 549 9.87 -4.80 -24.98
CA PHE A 549 9.18 -6.06 -25.28
C PHE A 549 8.98 -6.23 -26.80
N ARG A 550 8.50 -5.20 -27.50
CA ARG A 550 8.28 -5.22 -28.95
C ARG A 550 9.56 -5.44 -29.74
N HIS A 551 10.67 -4.86 -29.27
CA HIS A 551 11.99 -5.08 -29.86
C HIS A 551 12.45 -6.55 -29.73
N ASN A 552 11.95 -7.27 -28.72
CA ASN A 552 12.35 -8.64 -28.36
C ASN A 552 11.28 -9.70 -28.64
N LEU A 553 10.41 -9.51 -29.64
CA LEU A 553 9.31 -10.43 -29.94
C LEU A 553 9.76 -11.87 -30.21
N ASP A 554 10.94 -12.08 -30.81
CA ASP A 554 11.44 -13.43 -31.09
C ASP A 554 11.79 -14.22 -29.81
N ALA A 555 12.39 -13.54 -28.84
CA ALA A 555 12.66 -14.12 -27.52
C ALA A 555 11.33 -14.43 -26.80
N CYS A 556 10.38 -13.49 -26.84
CA CYS A 556 9.06 -13.68 -26.25
C CYS A 556 8.31 -14.85 -26.91
N ARG A 557 8.43 -15.01 -28.23
CA ARG A 557 7.81 -16.12 -28.97
C ARG A 557 8.41 -17.47 -28.59
N LYS A 558 9.75 -17.55 -28.51
CA LYS A 558 10.46 -18.78 -28.11
C LYS A 558 10.06 -19.23 -26.71
N HIS A 559 9.92 -18.29 -25.79
CA HIS A 559 9.69 -18.56 -24.38
C HIS A 559 8.22 -18.41 -23.95
N ARG A 560 7.31 -18.12 -24.90
CA ARG A 560 5.86 -17.91 -24.66
C ARG A 560 5.62 -16.86 -23.57
N ILE A 561 6.30 -15.72 -23.68
CA ILE A 561 6.18 -14.59 -22.74
C ILE A 561 5.15 -13.59 -23.25
N ALA A 562 4.29 -13.12 -22.36
CA ALA A 562 3.33 -12.05 -22.62
C ALA A 562 3.57 -10.87 -21.67
N PHE A 563 3.13 -9.69 -22.12
CA PHE A 563 3.18 -8.42 -21.39
C PHE A 563 1.82 -7.73 -21.45
N THR A 564 1.61 -6.76 -20.56
CA THR A 564 0.45 -5.87 -20.62
C THR A 564 0.67 -4.76 -21.64
N ARG A 565 -0.40 -4.35 -22.34
CA ARG A 565 -0.37 -3.17 -23.21
C ARG A 565 -0.57 -1.88 -22.38
N PRO A 566 0.27 -0.85 -22.54
CA PRO A 566 0.01 0.49 -21.98
C PRO A 566 -1.33 1.05 -22.47
N LEU A 567 -1.92 1.97 -21.72
CA LEU A 567 -3.25 2.52 -22.04
C LEU A 567 -3.28 3.32 -23.35
N ASP A 568 -2.19 4.01 -23.67
CA ASP A 568 -2.03 4.91 -24.82
C ASP A 568 -1.23 4.29 -25.98
N ALA A 569 -0.84 3.02 -25.87
CA ALA A 569 -0.04 2.35 -26.88
C ALA A 569 -0.92 1.67 -27.96
N ASP A 570 -0.53 1.82 -29.22
CA ASP A 570 -1.13 1.08 -30.35
C ASP A 570 -0.82 -0.41 -30.28
N ASP A 571 -1.72 -1.19 -30.87
CA ASP A 571 -1.50 -2.61 -31.11
C ASP A 571 -0.46 -2.84 -32.24
N PHE A 572 0.01 -4.07 -32.43
CA PHE A 572 0.90 -4.44 -33.53
C PHE A 572 0.45 -5.74 -34.21
N ALA A 573 0.86 -5.94 -35.46
CA ALA A 573 0.50 -7.13 -36.21
C ALA A 573 1.05 -8.40 -35.54
N GLY A 574 0.17 -9.37 -35.25
CA GLY A 574 0.54 -10.63 -34.60
C GLY A 574 0.65 -10.55 -33.07
N SER A 575 0.00 -9.57 -32.43
CA SER A 575 0.05 -9.32 -30.99
C SER A 575 -0.79 -10.27 -30.13
N GLU A 576 -1.66 -11.08 -30.74
CA GLU A 576 -2.75 -11.81 -30.08
C GLU A 576 -2.25 -12.73 -28.96
N MET A 577 -1.03 -13.26 -29.10
CA MET A 577 -0.41 -14.18 -28.14
C MET A 577 0.53 -13.51 -27.14
N PHE A 578 0.75 -12.20 -27.27
CA PHE A 578 1.77 -11.46 -26.51
C PHE A 578 1.21 -10.33 -25.65
N LEU A 579 0.03 -9.81 -25.98
CA LEU A 579 -0.65 -8.78 -25.19
C LEU A 579 -1.77 -9.40 -24.37
N GLU A 580 -1.58 -9.47 -23.05
CA GLU A 580 -2.53 -10.08 -22.14
C GLU A 580 -2.78 -9.24 -20.89
N GLN A 581 -3.89 -9.55 -20.23
CA GLN A 581 -4.29 -8.97 -18.94
C GLN A 581 -4.24 -10.03 -17.84
N THR A 582 -3.25 -10.92 -17.92
CA THR A 582 -3.00 -11.96 -16.90
C THR A 582 -2.06 -11.43 -15.82
N GLN A 583 -2.06 -12.08 -14.65
CA GLN A 583 -1.11 -11.76 -13.59
C GLN A 583 0.34 -11.92 -14.06
N ALA A 584 0.65 -13.00 -14.80
CA ALA A 584 1.99 -13.24 -15.34
C ALA A 584 2.46 -12.09 -16.25
N ALA A 585 1.60 -11.63 -17.17
CA ALA A 585 1.89 -10.50 -18.04
C ALA A 585 2.12 -9.20 -17.24
N SER A 586 1.28 -8.93 -16.23
CA SER A 586 1.45 -7.76 -15.36
C SER A 586 2.76 -7.82 -14.57
N THR A 587 3.12 -8.99 -14.04
CA THR A 587 4.37 -9.21 -13.32
C THR A 587 5.58 -8.99 -14.23
N ASN A 588 5.56 -9.52 -15.45
CA ASN A 588 6.62 -9.33 -16.43
C ASN A 588 6.82 -7.83 -16.77
N THR A 589 5.73 -7.11 -17.01
CA THR A 589 5.78 -5.66 -17.27
C THR A 589 6.44 -4.91 -16.11
N VAL A 590 5.99 -5.15 -14.87
CA VAL A 590 6.53 -4.45 -13.68
C VAL A 590 8.00 -4.79 -13.44
N MET A 591 8.42 -6.04 -13.66
CA MET A 591 9.82 -6.44 -13.55
C MET A 591 10.71 -5.71 -14.57
N LEU A 592 10.23 -5.56 -15.81
CA LEU A 592 10.95 -4.84 -16.85
C LEU A 592 10.99 -3.33 -16.56
N MET A 593 9.88 -2.73 -16.14
CA MET A 593 9.85 -1.33 -15.68
C MET A 593 10.88 -1.06 -14.59
N ALA A 594 11.04 -1.97 -13.62
CA ALA A 594 12.02 -1.83 -12.54
C ALA A 594 13.48 -1.82 -13.05
N ARG A 595 13.77 -2.38 -14.23
CA ARG A 595 15.08 -2.29 -14.89
C ARG A 595 15.27 -1.01 -15.69
N LEU A 596 14.19 -0.46 -16.22
CA LEU A 596 14.22 0.76 -17.05
C LEU A 596 14.09 2.05 -16.23
N ARG A 597 13.70 1.97 -14.96
CA ARG A 597 13.55 3.13 -14.07
C ARG A 597 14.80 4.02 -13.99
N PRO A 598 16.04 3.50 -13.86
CA PRO A 598 17.23 4.33 -13.86
C PRO A 598 17.39 5.19 -15.12
N LEU A 599 16.99 4.69 -16.30
CA LEU A 599 17.05 5.46 -17.55
C LEU A 599 16.12 6.68 -17.50
N TRP A 600 14.91 6.51 -16.97
CA TRP A 600 13.95 7.61 -16.83
C TRP A 600 14.35 8.62 -15.75
N GLU A 601 14.78 8.14 -14.59
CA GLU A 601 15.06 8.98 -13.43
C GLU A 601 16.44 9.66 -13.50
N ASN A 602 17.45 8.96 -14.03
CA ASN A 602 18.86 9.41 -14.05
C ASN A 602 19.42 9.64 -15.46
N GLY A 603 18.72 9.26 -16.52
CA GLY A 603 19.18 9.36 -17.91
C GLY A 603 20.06 8.21 -18.38
N GLU A 604 20.35 7.21 -17.52
CA GLU A 604 21.21 6.09 -17.84
C GLU A 604 20.77 4.77 -17.19
N LEU A 605 21.10 3.64 -17.83
CA LEU A 605 20.82 2.30 -17.30
C LEU A 605 21.89 1.86 -16.29
N GLU A 606 21.51 0.99 -15.33
CA GLU A 606 22.46 0.35 -14.40
C GLU A 606 23.51 -0.51 -15.14
N SER A 607 23.12 -1.12 -16.26
CA SER A 607 23.98 -1.99 -17.08
C SER A 607 24.40 -1.31 -18.38
N ALA A 608 25.71 -1.25 -18.63
CA ALA A 608 26.27 -0.75 -19.88
C ALA A 608 26.20 -1.74 -21.06
N SER A 609 25.74 -2.98 -20.84
CA SER A 609 25.73 -4.03 -21.87
C SER A 609 24.66 -3.84 -22.96
N GLY A 610 23.62 -3.04 -22.67
CA GLY A 610 22.42 -2.95 -23.51
C GLY A 610 21.58 -4.24 -23.53
N ILE A 611 21.88 -5.22 -22.67
CA ILE A 611 21.16 -6.49 -22.56
C ILE A 611 20.80 -6.73 -21.09
N GLU A 612 19.52 -6.93 -20.81
CA GLU A 612 18.99 -7.27 -19.50
C GLU A 612 18.60 -8.75 -19.44
N THR A 613 19.04 -9.46 -18.39
CA THR A 613 18.59 -10.82 -18.10
C THR A 613 17.55 -10.81 -16.99
N LEU A 614 16.37 -11.36 -17.27
CA LEU A 614 15.22 -11.42 -16.35
C LEU A 614 14.60 -12.82 -16.32
N ASP A 615 14.23 -13.29 -15.13
CA ASP A 615 13.43 -14.51 -14.95
C ASP A 615 11.94 -14.17 -15.10
N LEU A 616 11.44 -14.18 -16.34
CA LEU A 616 10.07 -13.84 -16.67
C LEU A 616 9.14 -15.04 -16.48
N LEU A 617 7.85 -14.78 -16.36
CA LEU A 617 6.81 -15.81 -16.32
C LEU A 617 6.31 -16.10 -17.73
N ASP A 618 6.30 -17.38 -18.11
CA ASP A 618 5.61 -17.83 -19.30
C ASP A 618 4.08 -17.92 -19.07
N ARG A 619 3.36 -18.30 -20.13
CA ARG A 619 1.90 -18.46 -20.10
C ARG A 619 1.40 -19.56 -19.16
N ASP A 620 2.26 -20.48 -18.77
CA ASP A 620 1.94 -21.56 -17.81
C ASP A 620 2.36 -21.16 -16.38
N GLY A 621 2.83 -19.91 -16.18
CA GLY A 621 3.28 -19.36 -14.90
C GLY A 621 4.65 -19.86 -14.46
N GLN A 622 5.41 -20.52 -15.35
CA GLN A 622 6.75 -21.02 -15.07
C GLN A 622 7.78 -19.90 -15.23
N LYS A 623 8.81 -19.91 -14.39
CA LYS A 623 9.94 -18.98 -14.50
C LYS A 623 10.86 -19.40 -15.64
N VAL A 624 11.13 -18.47 -16.56
CA VAL A 624 11.97 -18.69 -17.73
C VAL A 624 12.99 -17.53 -17.85
N PRO A 625 14.30 -17.82 -17.80
CA PRO A 625 15.32 -16.79 -17.99
C PRO A 625 15.29 -16.29 -19.43
N CYS A 626 15.14 -14.97 -19.58
CA CYS A 626 15.07 -14.28 -20.86
C CYS A 626 16.15 -13.20 -20.93
N GLN A 627 16.84 -13.13 -22.06
CA GLN A 627 17.76 -12.04 -22.39
C GLN A 627 17.04 -11.06 -23.32
N LEU A 628 16.90 -9.81 -22.90
CA LEU A 628 16.22 -8.75 -23.64
C LEU A 628 17.24 -7.68 -24.04
N VAL A 629 17.28 -7.36 -25.33
CA VAL A 629 18.05 -6.23 -25.86
C VAL A 629 17.30 -4.93 -25.56
N ILE A 630 17.99 -3.94 -25.00
CA ILE A 630 17.41 -2.63 -24.69
C ILE A 630 17.73 -1.66 -25.85
N PRO A 631 16.74 -1.23 -26.65
CA PRO A 631 16.97 -0.33 -27.77
C PRO A 631 17.10 1.12 -27.30
N LEU A 632 18.22 1.46 -26.67
CA LEU A 632 18.43 2.73 -25.97
C LEU A 632 18.10 3.97 -26.83
N ASP A 633 18.51 3.98 -28.10
CA ASP A 633 18.23 5.10 -29.02
C ASP A 633 16.72 5.29 -29.27
N GLU A 634 15.96 4.20 -29.39
CA GLU A 634 14.50 4.23 -29.57
C GLU A 634 13.81 4.73 -28.29
N LEU A 635 14.28 4.28 -27.12
CA LEU A 635 13.75 4.71 -25.83
C LEU A 635 13.99 6.20 -25.59
N ASN A 636 15.20 6.69 -25.85
CA ASN A 636 15.54 8.10 -25.70
C ASN A 636 14.73 8.99 -26.66
N ALA A 637 14.61 8.58 -27.94
CA ALA A 637 13.80 9.30 -28.91
C ALA A 637 12.32 9.38 -28.49
N TYR A 638 11.78 8.29 -27.94
CA TYR A 638 10.42 8.28 -27.40
C TYR A 638 10.27 9.26 -26.23
N LEU A 639 11.19 9.27 -25.27
CA LEU A 639 11.16 10.18 -24.12
C LEU A 639 11.22 11.65 -24.59
N GLU A 640 12.15 12.00 -25.47
CA GLU A 640 12.26 13.36 -26.02
C GLU A 640 10.95 13.81 -26.68
N GLN A 641 10.41 12.99 -27.58
CA GLN A 641 9.16 13.30 -28.28
C GLN A 641 7.98 13.44 -27.32
N ARG A 642 7.89 12.57 -26.31
CA ARG A 642 6.76 12.55 -25.39
C ARG A 642 6.79 13.74 -24.42
N ILE A 643 7.97 14.15 -23.96
CA ILE A 643 8.15 15.35 -23.15
C ILE A 643 7.88 16.61 -23.97
N GLU A 644 8.37 16.69 -25.21
CA GLU A 644 8.04 17.78 -26.14
C GLU A 644 6.53 17.97 -26.28
N GLN A 645 5.80 16.87 -26.53
CA GLN A 645 4.35 16.92 -26.64
C GLN A 645 3.69 17.43 -25.35
N GLY A 646 4.17 16.98 -24.19
CA GLY A 646 3.69 17.42 -22.88
C GLY A 646 3.87 18.91 -22.65
N VAL A 647 5.06 19.45 -22.95
CA VAL A 647 5.36 20.88 -22.80
C VAL A 647 4.58 21.72 -23.83
N CYS A 648 4.43 21.25 -25.07
CA CYS A 648 3.56 21.91 -26.04
C CYS A 648 2.09 21.94 -25.60
N ASN A 649 1.58 20.86 -24.99
CA ASN A 649 0.24 20.82 -24.40
C ASN A 649 0.10 21.83 -23.25
N PHE A 650 1.12 21.95 -22.40
CA PHE A 650 1.16 22.96 -21.33
C PHE A 650 1.11 24.38 -21.89
N LEU A 651 1.92 24.71 -22.90
CA LEU A 651 1.93 26.04 -23.53
C LEU A 651 0.61 26.38 -24.21
N ALA A 652 -0.04 25.39 -24.85
CA ALA A 652 -1.36 25.55 -25.43
C ALA A 652 -2.43 25.82 -24.35
N ALA A 653 -2.41 25.08 -23.24
CA ALA A 653 -3.33 25.30 -22.12
C ALA A 653 -3.08 26.65 -21.43
N PHE A 654 -1.81 27.03 -21.31
CA PHE A 654 -1.36 28.32 -20.77
C PHE A 654 -1.93 29.49 -21.59
N GLU A 655 -1.81 29.44 -22.93
CA GLU A 655 -2.33 30.49 -23.82
C GLU A 655 -3.84 30.67 -23.65
N LYS A 656 -4.57 29.55 -23.62
CA LYS A 656 -6.02 29.54 -23.37
C LYS A 656 -6.38 30.14 -22.02
N ALA A 657 -5.65 29.77 -20.95
CA ALA A 657 -5.95 30.18 -19.58
C ALA A 657 -5.80 31.70 -19.41
N PHE A 658 -4.73 32.28 -19.96
CA PHE A 658 -4.43 33.72 -19.87
C PHE A 658 -5.03 34.55 -21.02
N ALA A 659 -5.92 33.99 -21.85
CA ALA A 659 -6.49 34.68 -23.00
C ALA A 659 -7.21 36.00 -22.65
N LYS A 660 -7.84 36.08 -21.46
CA LYS A 660 -8.54 37.28 -20.99
C LYS A 660 -7.61 38.36 -20.43
N GLN A 661 -6.55 37.94 -19.73
CA GLN A 661 -5.58 38.82 -19.09
C GLN A 661 -4.19 38.24 -19.35
N LYS A 662 -3.47 38.82 -20.31
CA LYS A 662 -2.18 38.33 -20.76
C LYS A 662 -1.07 38.91 -19.88
N PRO A 663 -0.34 38.08 -19.11
CA PRO A 663 0.77 38.56 -18.29
C PRO A 663 2.04 38.77 -19.13
N ASP A 664 2.88 39.72 -18.74
CA ASP A 664 4.20 39.91 -19.33
C ASP A 664 5.25 38.96 -18.75
N ASP A 665 5.11 38.59 -17.47
CA ASP A 665 5.99 37.66 -16.76
C ASP A 665 5.20 36.61 -16.00
N VAL A 666 5.65 35.35 -16.06
CA VAL A 666 5.01 34.22 -15.39
C VAL A 666 6.04 33.38 -14.65
N GLN A 667 5.70 33.07 -13.41
CA GLN A 667 6.43 32.15 -12.55
C GLN A 667 5.97 30.72 -12.85
N VAL A 668 6.80 29.93 -13.55
CA VAL A 668 6.52 28.53 -13.89
C VAL A 668 7.06 27.64 -12.79
N LEU A 669 6.17 27.02 -12.02
CA LEU A 669 6.49 26.14 -10.91
C LEU A 669 6.49 24.68 -11.39
N LEU A 670 7.65 24.04 -11.40
CA LEU A 670 7.75 22.62 -11.71
C LEU A 670 7.46 21.80 -10.45
N ALA A 671 6.31 21.14 -10.44
CA ALA A 671 5.83 20.29 -9.35
C ALA A 671 5.91 18.81 -9.73
N GLY A 672 5.76 17.92 -8.75
CA GLY A 672 5.80 16.48 -8.97
C GLY A 672 7.23 15.94 -9.17
N ASN A 673 7.49 14.73 -8.66
CA ASN A 673 8.85 14.19 -8.66
C ASN A 673 9.40 13.91 -10.06
N ALA A 674 8.54 13.66 -11.06
CA ALA A 674 8.97 13.37 -12.41
C ALA A 674 9.53 14.62 -13.13
N SER A 675 9.19 15.83 -12.66
CA SER A 675 9.77 17.09 -13.13
C SER A 675 11.26 17.24 -12.84
N ARG A 676 11.83 16.41 -11.96
CA ARG A 676 13.29 16.40 -11.69
C ARG A 676 14.11 15.76 -12.81
N SER A 677 13.48 15.01 -13.72
CA SER A 677 14.18 14.38 -14.82
C SER A 677 14.79 15.43 -15.75
N HIS A 678 16.03 15.19 -16.20
CA HIS A 678 16.73 16.13 -17.07
C HIS A 678 15.96 16.38 -18.38
N TRP A 679 15.23 15.38 -18.88
CA TRP A 679 14.36 15.51 -20.07
C TRP A 679 13.37 16.67 -19.93
N VAL A 680 12.80 16.84 -18.73
CA VAL A 680 11.81 17.89 -18.42
C VAL A 680 12.49 19.22 -18.14
N LEU A 681 13.48 19.22 -17.23
CA LEU A 681 14.19 20.43 -16.83
C LEU A 681 14.85 21.13 -18.01
N ASP A 682 15.54 20.38 -18.87
CA ASP A 682 16.23 20.95 -20.03
C ASP A 682 15.26 21.54 -21.05
N THR A 683 14.08 20.93 -21.20
CA THR A 683 13.02 21.42 -22.09
C THR A 683 12.40 22.71 -21.59
N PHE A 684 12.11 22.83 -20.29
CA PHE A 684 11.62 24.08 -19.70
C PHE A 684 12.68 25.18 -19.63
N LYS A 685 13.93 24.84 -19.30
CA LYS A 685 15.05 25.81 -19.34
C LYS A 685 15.29 26.37 -20.74
N ALA A 686 14.94 25.64 -21.80
CA ALA A 686 14.99 26.18 -23.16
C ALA A 686 13.95 27.29 -23.43
N LEU A 687 12.90 27.39 -22.61
CA LEU A 687 11.84 28.39 -22.70
C LEU A 687 12.11 29.63 -21.83
N GLU A 688 13.12 29.64 -20.97
CA GLU A 688 13.43 30.77 -20.09
C GLU A 688 13.84 32.04 -20.86
N ALA A 689 13.46 33.19 -20.32
CA ALA A 689 13.79 34.49 -20.89
C ALA A 689 15.31 34.72 -20.98
N GLY A 690 15.78 35.23 -22.13
CA GLY A 690 17.18 35.62 -22.32
C GLY A 690 18.13 34.54 -22.84
N ARG A 691 17.65 33.32 -23.14
CA ARG A 691 18.47 32.26 -23.75
C ARG A 691 18.60 32.44 -25.28
N PRO A 692 19.81 32.41 -25.88
CA PRO A 692 19.98 32.53 -27.34
C PRO A 692 19.43 31.30 -28.10
N ALA A 693 18.81 31.51 -29.26
CA ALA A 693 18.27 30.42 -30.11
C ALA A 693 19.34 29.40 -30.61
N GLU A 694 20.63 29.73 -30.51
CA GLU A 694 21.74 28.83 -30.89
C GLU A 694 22.19 27.92 -29.73
N THR A 695 21.59 28.03 -28.54
CA THR A 695 21.96 27.26 -27.34
C THR A 695 21.10 26.01 -27.08
N HIS A 696 20.27 25.60 -28.04
CA HIS A 696 19.45 24.39 -27.91
C HIS A 696 20.30 23.13 -28.02
N ALA A 697 20.19 22.23 -27.03
CA ALA A 697 20.96 20.98 -26.98
C ALA A 697 20.36 19.88 -27.87
N SER A 698 19.07 19.96 -28.20
CA SER A 698 18.38 18.98 -29.06
C SER A 698 17.41 19.65 -30.05
N GLU A 699 17.07 18.93 -31.12
CA GLU A 699 16.08 19.38 -32.11
C GLU A 699 14.68 19.54 -31.48
N SER A 700 14.37 18.70 -30.50
CA SER A 700 13.13 18.74 -29.74
C SER A 700 12.95 20.06 -28.98
N GLN A 701 13.98 20.52 -28.28
CA GLN A 701 13.98 21.83 -27.60
C GLN A 701 13.75 22.98 -28.61
N ALA A 702 14.40 22.93 -29.77
CA ALA A 702 14.21 23.92 -30.82
C ALA A 702 12.79 23.91 -31.41
N ARG A 703 12.10 22.75 -31.45
CA ARG A 703 10.68 22.67 -31.85
C ARG A 703 9.76 23.28 -30.79
N VAL A 704 9.97 23.00 -29.51
CA VAL A 704 9.21 23.59 -28.40
C VAL A 704 9.33 25.11 -28.39
N CYS A 705 10.54 25.67 -28.52
CA CYS A 705 10.73 27.12 -28.58
C CYS A 705 10.07 27.75 -29.81
N ARG A 706 10.16 27.11 -30.99
CA ARG A 706 9.44 27.58 -32.19
C ARG A 706 7.93 27.57 -31.99
N TYR A 707 7.40 26.54 -31.33
CA TYR A 707 5.98 26.45 -31.01
C TYR A 707 5.53 27.55 -30.05
N ALA A 708 6.29 27.80 -28.97
CA ALA A 708 6.03 28.90 -28.05
C ALA A 708 6.03 30.26 -28.78
N ASN A 709 7.05 30.54 -29.60
CA ASN A 709 7.14 31.78 -30.37
C ASN A 709 5.99 31.95 -31.39
N GLN A 710 5.40 30.85 -31.86
CA GLN A 710 4.22 30.89 -32.73
C GLN A 710 2.94 31.18 -31.94
N LEU A 711 2.76 30.56 -30.78
CA LEU A 711 1.61 30.79 -29.90
C LEU A 711 1.58 32.22 -29.35
N PHE A 712 2.73 32.77 -28.94
CA PHE A 712 2.84 34.09 -28.30
C PHE A 712 3.42 35.17 -29.22
N ARG A 713 3.27 35.03 -30.55
CA ARG A 713 3.92 35.90 -31.55
C ARG A 713 3.73 37.41 -31.31
N ASP A 714 2.56 37.80 -30.80
CA ASP A 714 2.19 39.19 -30.58
C ASP A 714 2.33 39.64 -29.10
N GLN A 715 3.05 38.87 -28.28
CA GLN A 715 3.20 39.11 -26.84
C GLN A 715 4.67 39.00 -26.40
N SER A 716 5.10 39.94 -25.55
CA SER A 716 6.39 39.84 -24.86
C SER A 716 6.21 38.98 -23.61
N LEU A 717 6.27 37.65 -23.75
CA LEU A 717 6.13 36.72 -22.64
C LEU A 717 7.51 36.35 -22.08
N SER A 718 7.72 36.63 -20.79
CA SER A 718 8.84 36.16 -19.98
C SER A 718 8.39 34.98 -19.12
N LEU A 719 9.16 33.89 -19.15
CA LEU A 719 8.95 32.73 -18.30
C LEU A 719 10.15 32.59 -17.35
N THR A 720 9.87 32.62 -16.05
CA THR A 720 10.83 32.31 -14.99
C THR A 720 10.55 30.90 -14.48
N VAL A 721 11.45 29.95 -14.74
CA VAL A 721 11.23 28.53 -14.38
C VAL A 721 11.83 28.26 -13.01
N HIS A 722 11.00 27.73 -12.11
CA HIS A 722 11.39 27.27 -10.79
C HIS A 722 11.48 25.75 -10.77
N GLU A 723 12.69 25.25 -10.58
CA GLU A 723 12.92 23.81 -10.39
C GLU A 723 12.21 23.31 -9.12
N PRO A 724 11.87 22.00 -9.06
CA PRO A 724 11.31 21.44 -7.85
C PRO A 724 12.29 21.61 -6.68
N LEU A 725 11.81 22.17 -5.57
CA LEU A 725 12.64 22.44 -4.39
C LEU A 725 13.36 21.17 -3.91
N PRO A 726 14.69 21.23 -3.70
CA PRO A 726 15.46 20.07 -3.27
C PRO A 726 15.16 19.74 -1.81
N ALA A 727 15.31 18.45 -1.49
CA ALA A 727 15.29 18.01 -0.12
C ALA A 727 16.49 18.56 0.67
N CYS A 728 16.27 18.99 1.92
CA CYS A 728 17.31 19.46 2.83
C CYS A 728 17.32 18.61 4.10
N GLU A 729 18.45 17.97 4.43
CA GLU A 729 18.59 17.17 5.65
C GLU A 729 18.52 18.02 6.93
N GLN A 730 18.94 19.30 6.87
CA GLN A 730 18.93 20.19 8.04
C GLN A 730 17.53 20.76 8.33
N THR A 731 16.69 20.87 7.30
CA THR A 731 15.32 21.36 7.39
C THR A 731 14.37 20.36 6.71
N PRO A 732 14.18 19.16 7.27
CA PRO A 732 13.45 18.07 6.61
C PRO A 732 11.96 18.36 6.38
N PHE A 733 11.42 19.41 7.00
CA PHE A 733 10.02 19.83 6.86
C PHE A 733 9.82 20.98 5.86
N THR A 734 10.83 21.33 5.06
CA THR A 734 10.63 22.28 3.96
C THR A 734 9.89 21.62 2.78
N PRO A 735 9.08 22.39 2.04
CA PRO A 735 8.47 21.95 0.79
C PRO A 735 9.50 21.41 -0.20
N THR A 736 9.21 20.25 -0.78
CA THR A 736 9.90 19.65 -1.94
C THR A 736 8.88 19.36 -3.04
N ALA A 737 9.35 18.81 -4.17
CA ALA A 737 8.49 18.29 -5.23
C ALA A 737 7.39 17.32 -4.74
N LYS A 738 7.63 16.60 -3.62
CA LYS A 738 6.68 15.63 -3.06
C LYS A 738 5.98 16.13 -1.80
N THR A 739 6.67 16.88 -0.95
CA THR A 739 6.10 17.32 0.34
C THR A 739 5.34 18.64 0.25
N GLY A 740 5.55 19.41 -0.82
CA GLY A 740 4.98 20.74 -0.99
C GLY A 740 3.46 20.76 -1.02
N VAL A 741 2.81 19.74 -1.58
CA VAL A 741 1.34 19.62 -1.62
C VAL A 741 0.78 19.48 -0.20
N ALA A 742 1.25 18.52 0.59
CA ALA A 742 0.75 18.31 1.95
C ALA A 742 1.03 19.52 2.88
N LEU A 743 2.22 20.13 2.78
CA LEU A 743 2.58 21.32 3.56
C LEU A 743 1.77 22.54 3.14
N GLY A 744 1.56 22.74 1.84
CA GLY A 744 0.70 23.79 1.32
C GLY A 744 -0.76 23.59 1.72
N LEU A 745 -1.26 22.35 1.74
CA LEU A 745 -2.61 22.04 2.18
C LEU A 745 -2.89 22.45 3.63
N LEU A 746 -1.90 22.34 4.53
CA LEU A 746 -2.03 22.87 5.89
C LEU A 746 -2.24 24.39 5.89
N ARG A 747 -1.52 25.13 5.03
CA ARG A 747 -1.74 26.58 4.82
C ARG A 747 -3.13 26.89 4.26
N LEU A 748 -3.84 25.92 3.71
CA LEU A 748 -5.18 26.13 3.15
C LEU A 748 -6.30 25.73 4.11
N CYS A 749 -5.99 25.10 5.25
CA CYS A 749 -6.98 24.62 6.20
C CYS A 749 -7.83 25.77 6.82
N PRO A 750 -9.05 25.47 7.32
CA PRO A 750 -9.86 26.45 8.04
C PRO A 750 -9.10 27.13 9.19
N GLY A 751 -9.25 28.45 9.31
CA GLY A 751 -8.48 29.28 10.24
C GLY A 751 -7.23 29.94 9.66
N SER A 752 -6.79 29.54 8.46
CA SER A 752 -5.65 30.16 7.77
C SER A 752 -5.97 31.53 7.15
N VAL A 753 -4.94 32.38 7.07
CA VAL A 753 -4.91 33.67 6.37
C VAL A 753 -4.86 33.55 4.84
N VAL A 754 -4.58 32.35 4.31
CA VAL A 754 -4.54 32.10 2.86
C VAL A 754 -5.93 31.73 2.34
N LYS A 755 -6.34 32.32 1.22
CA LYS A 755 -7.57 32.01 0.48
C LYS A 755 -7.22 31.46 -0.90
N VAL A 756 -7.95 30.45 -1.35
CA VAL A 756 -7.90 29.95 -2.73
C VAL A 756 -9.27 30.18 -3.37
N ILE A 757 -9.29 30.76 -4.55
CA ILE A 757 -10.49 31.04 -5.34
C ILE A 757 -10.41 30.24 -6.63
N ASN A 758 -11.35 29.33 -6.80
CA ASN A 758 -11.48 28.50 -7.99
C ASN A 758 -12.52 29.12 -8.93
N ARG A 759 -12.08 29.91 -9.91
CA ARG A 759 -12.98 30.52 -10.89
C ARG A 759 -13.55 29.51 -11.90
N SER A 760 -12.97 28.30 -11.99
CA SER A 760 -13.48 27.22 -12.83
C SER A 760 -14.69 26.51 -12.20
N GLN A 761 -14.73 26.38 -10.86
CA GLN A 761 -15.86 25.79 -10.13
C GLN A 761 -17.14 26.62 -10.23
N GLU A 762 -17.05 27.94 -10.40
CA GLU A 762 -18.23 28.80 -10.61
C GLU A 762 -19.01 28.42 -11.89
N GLN A 763 -18.36 27.75 -12.86
CA GLN A 763 -18.96 27.33 -14.13
C GLN A 763 -19.48 25.88 -14.10
N SER A 764 -18.77 24.96 -13.44
CA SER A 764 -19.09 23.52 -13.42
C SER A 764 -19.73 23.01 -12.11
N GLY A 765 -19.86 23.86 -11.09
CA GLY A 765 -20.30 23.45 -9.75
C GLY A 765 -19.27 22.52 -9.08
N ASP A 766 -19.77 21.52 -8.34
CA ASP A 766 -18.93 20.50 -7.68
C ASP A 766 -18.39 19.41 -8.63
N GLU A 767 -18.79 19.40 -9.90
CA GLU A 767 -18.38 18.38 -10.87
C GLU A 767 -17.09 18.80 -11.60
N ALA A 768 -16.30 17.80 -12.03
CA ALA A 768 -15.10 18.07 -12.82
C ALA A 768 -15.44 18.77 -14.16
N PRO A 769 -14.64 19.72 -14.64
CA PRO A 769 -14.85 20.34 -15.95
C PRO A 769 -14.89 19.29 -17.07
N PHE A 770 -15.70 19.53 -18.12
CA PHE A 770 -15.76 18.63 -19.27
C PHE A 770 -14.37 18.46 -19.91
N ALA A 771 -13.89 17.21 -19.99
CA ALA A 771 -12.49 16.91 -20.27
C ALA A 771 -12.13 16.90 -21.78
N HIS A 772 -13.13 16.94 -22.67
CA HIS A 772 -12.91 16.70 -24.09
C HIS A 772 -13.18 17.94 -24.96
N TYR A 773 -12.46 18.01 -26.07
CA TYR A 773 -12.86 18.74 -27.25
C TYR A 773 -13.63 17.77 -28.15
N VAL A 774 -14.81 18.17 -28.62
CA VAL A 774 -15.67 17.36 -29.51
C VAL A 774 -15.99 18.14 -30.77
N GLY A 775 -15.98 17.46 -31.90
CA GLY A 775 -16.31 18.08 -33.18
C GLY A 775 -16.21 17.12 -34.35
N ARG A 776 -15.70 17.63 -35.48
CA ARG A 776 -15.63 16.90 -36.75
C ARG A 776 -14.36 17.22 -37.51
N ILE A 777 -14.03 16.40 -38.51
CA ILE A 777 -12.98 16.74 -39.47
C ILE A 777 -13.54 17.64 -40.57
N ARG A 778 -12.83 18.74 -40.84
CA ARG A 778 -13.06 19.61 -41.99
C ARG A 778 -11.72 19.84 -42.70
N GLN A 779 -11.66 19.54 -44.00
CA GLN A 779 -10.43 19.71 -44.80
C GLN A 779 -9.20 19.04 -44.16
N GLY A 780 -9.39 17.84 -43.59
CA GLY A 780 -8.32 17.08 -42.93
C GLY A 780 -7.90 17.58 -41.54
N HIS A 781 -8.52 18.63 -40.99
CA HIS A 781 -8.21 19.19 -39.68
C HIS A 781 -9.37 19.03 -38.72
N PHE A 782 -9.06 18.86 -37.43
CA PHE A 782 -10.05 18.76 -36.37
C PHE A 782 -10.66 20.15 -36.09
N GLN A 783 -11.95 20.26 -36.35
CA GLN A 783 -12.74 21.44 -36.03
C GLN A 783 -13.50 21.18 -34.72
N VAL A 784 -13.06 21.85 -33.65
CA VAL A 784 -13.75 21.84 -32.36
C VAL A 784 -15.10 22.54 -32.48
N VAL A 785 -16.13 21.92 -31.91
CA VAL A 785 -17.48 22.50 -31.76
C VAL A 785 -17.81 22.66 -30.28
N VAL A 786 -17.55 21.64 -29.48
CA VAL A 786 -17.64 21.67 -28.01
C VAL A 786 -16.22 21.69 -27.47
N ALA A 787 -15.87 22.72 -26.72
CA ALA A 787 -14.53 22.86 -26.15
C ALA A 787 -14.44 22.20 -24.77
N GLN A 788 -13.23 21.83 -24.36
CA GLN A 788 -12.94 21.44 -22.98
C GLN A 788 -13.34 22.57 -22.01
N GLY A 789 -14.05 22.20 -20.93
CA GLY A 789 -14.60 23.11 -19.93
C GLY A 789 -15.89 23.82 -20.34
N SER A 790 -16.54 23.43 -21.44
CA SER A 790 -17.85 24.01 -21.83
C SER A 790 -18.94 23.64 -20.82
N ASP A 791 -19.95 24.51 -20.73
CA ASP A 791 -21.08 24.35 -19.81
C ASP A 791 -21.86 23.06 -20.03
N TYR A 792 -22.35 22.50 -18.94
CA TYR A 792 -23.19 21.30 -18.95
C TYR A 792 -24.59 21.67 -19.45
N GLU A 793 -25.31 20.66 -19.94
CA GLU A 793 -26.73 20.76 -20.31
C GLU A 793 -27.05 21.74 -21.47
N GLN A 794 -26.04 22.15 -22.27
CA GLN A 794 -26.23 22.95 -23.48
C GLN A 794 -26.09 22.12 -24.77
N TRP A 795 -27.02 22.29 -25.71
CA TRP A 795 -26.97 21.65 -27.03
C TRP A 795 -26.10 22.43 -28.04
N HIS A 796 -25.16 21.72 -28.67
CA HIS A 796 -24.24 22.22 -29.69
C HIS A 796 -24.42 21.49 -31.03
N GLU A 797 -24.53 22.21 -32.14
CA GLU A 797 -24.64 21.62 -33.49
C GLU A 797 -23.28 21.13 -34.00
N LEU A 798 -23.09 19.81 -34.07
CA LEU A 798 -21.85 19.21 -34.59
C LEU A 798 -21.80 19.25 -36.13
N GLY A 799 -22.95 19.12 -36.80
CA GLY A 799 -23.07 19.22 -38.25
C GLY A 799 -24.07 18.25 -38.86
N ALA A 800 -24.12 18.19 -40.21
CA ALA A 800 -24.98 17.23 -40.90
C ALA A 800 -24.36 15.82 -40.97
N PRO A 801 -25.17 14.76 -40.80
CA PRO A 801 -24.78 13.41 -41.16
C PRO A 801 -24.71 13.23 -42.68
N SER A 802 -23.92 12.26 -43.14
CA SER A 802 -23.78 11.88 -44.55
C SER A 802 -24.09 10.41 -44.70
N GLU A 803 -25.01 10.07 -45.60
CA GLU A 803 -25.37 8.67 -45.92
C GLU A 803 -25.73 7.82 -44.68
N GLY A 804 -26.46 8.40 -43.72
CA GLY A 804 -26.81 7.67 -42.49
C GLY A 804 -25.74 7.68 -41.40
N VAL A 805 -24.60 8.33 -41.63
CA VAL A 805 -23.45 8.25 -40.72
C VAL A 805 -22.96 9.64 -40.33
N PHE A 806 -22.60 9.80 -39.05
CA PHE A 806 -21.82 10.94 -38.57
C PHE A 806 -20.53 10.47 -37.92
N ASN A 807 -19.39 10.99 -38.37
CA ASN A 807 -18.11 10.70 -37.76
C ASN A 807 -17.78 11.82 -36.76
N LEU A 808 -18.04 11.54 -35.48
CA LEU A 808 -17.68 12.39 -34.37
C LEU A 808 -16.20 12.19 -34.04
N TYR A 809 -15.50 13.29 -33.79
CA TYR A 809 -14.11 13.25 -33.36
C TYR A 809 -13.98 13.93 -32.00
N HIS A 810 -13.13 13.38 -31.15
CA HIS A 810 -12.83 13.99 -29.86
C HIS A 810 -11.37 13.83 -29.46
N SER A 811 -10.88 14.76 -28.65
CA SER A 811 -9.53 14.71 -28.07
C SER A 811 -9.54 15.39 -26.71
N GLN A 812 -8.65 14.98 -25.82
CA GLN A 812 -8.39 15.69 -24.55
C GLN A 812 -7.16 16.62 -24.67
N SER A 813 -6.46 16.61 -25.81
CA SER A 813 -5.27 17.43 -26.00
C SER A 813 -5.63 18.92 -26.04
N PRO A 814 -4.97 19.77 -25.23
CA PRO A 814 -5.11 21.22 -25.31
C PRO A 814 -4.82 21.77 -26.71
N GLN A 815 -3.97 21.13 -27.51
CA GLN A 815 -3.68 21.57 -28.88
C GLN A 815 -4.93 21.62 -29.78
N SER A 816 -6.00 20.92 -29.43
CA SER A 816 -7.27 20.93 -30.16
C SER A 816 -7.83 22.35 -30.39
N HIS A 817 -7.68 23.25 -29.40
CA HIS A 817 -8.20 24.62 -29.52
C HIS A 817 -7.43 25.49 -30.52
N THR A 818 -6.21 25.11 -30.89
CA THR A 818 -5.36 25.85 -31.85
C THR A 818 -5.80 25.64 -33.30
N GLY A 819 -6.63 24.62 -33.58
CA GLY A 819 -7.03 24.22 -34.93
C GLY A 819 -5.93 23.50 -35.73
N ALA A 820 -4.77 23.21 -35.12
CA ALA A 820 -3.63 22.58 -35.79
C ALA A 820 -3.74 21.04 -35.90
N LEU A 821 -4.60 20.41 -35.08
CA LEU A 821 -4.69 18.96 -34.95
C LEU A 821 -5.25 18.31 -36.24
N LYS A 822 -4.53 17.35 -36.82
CA LYS A 822 -4.90 16.71 -38.09
C LYS A 822 -5.62 15.39 -37.91
N GLN A 823 -6.40 15.00 -38.93
CA GLN A 823 -7.03 13.69 -38.97
C GLN A 823 -5.98 12.58 -38.92
N GLY A 824 -6.11 11.68 -37.94
CA GLY A 824 -5.23 10.53 -37.75
C GLY A 824 -4.04 10.80 -36.84
N GLU A 825 -3.91 12.00 -36.26
CA GLU A 825 -2.89 12.26 -35.24
C GLU A 825 -3.17 11.49 -33.93
N PRO A 826 -2.13 11.02 -33.23
CA PRO A 826 -2.28 10.37 -31.92
C PRO A 826 -3.07 11.24 -30.94
N GLY A 827 -3.96 10.62 -30.16
CA GLY A 827 -4.82 11.32 -29.20
C GLY A 827 -6.07 11.99 -29.79
N LEU A 828 -6.30 11.88 -31.11
CA LEU A 828 -7.57 12.23 -31.75
C LEU A 828 -8.37 10.96 -32.07
N PHE A 829 -9.48 10.78 -31.38
CA PHE A 829 -10.30 9.58 -31.47
C PHE A 829 -11.52 9.81 -32.36
N LYS A 830 -11.94 8.77 -33.08
CA LYS A 830 -13.10 8.78 -33.97
C LYS A 830 -14.18 7.87 -33.42
N LYS A 831 -15.38 8.39 -33.23
CA LYS A 831 -16.61 7.62 -33.01
C LYS A 831 -17.52 7.72 -34.23
N ARG A 832 -17.78 6.57 -34.85
CA ARG A 832 -18.75 6.46 -35.94
C ARG A 832 -20.13 6.30 -35.32
N LEU A 833 -21.05 7.21 -35.67
CA LEU A 833 -22.45 7.17 -35.27
C LEU A 833 -23.27 6.74 -36.48
N ASP A 834 -23.89 5.56 -36.40
CA ASP A 834 -24.87 5.11 -37.38
C ASP A 834 -26.26 5.59 -36.95
N LEU A 835 -26.88 6.39 -37.80
CA LEU A 835 -28.12 7.13 -37.52
C LEU A 835 -29.25 6.58 -38.39
N PHE A 836 -30.43 6.46 -37.80
CA PHE A 836 -31.62 5.88 -38.42
C PHE A 836 -32.65 6.96 -38.76
N GLY A 837 -33.60 6.64 -39.65
CA GLY A 837 -34.70 7.54 -40.02
C GLY A 837 -34.41 8.42 -41.23
N ASN A 838 -35.26 9.44 -41.43
CA ASN A 838 -35.11 10.40 -42.52
C ASN A 838 -34.20 11.56 -42.10
N LEU A 839 -32.94 11.50 -42.51
CA LEU A 839 -31.92 12.48 -42.12
C LEU A 839 -31.85 13.71 -43.04
N GLN A 840 -32.73 13.84 -44.03
CA GLN A 840 -32.71 14.99 -44.93
C GLN A 840 -33.07 16.27 -44.17
N GLY A 841 -32.13 17.23 -44.10
CA GLY A 841 -32.30 18.48 -43.36
C GLY A 841 -32.04 18.37 -41.85
N GLN A 842 -31.71 17.17 -41.35
CA GLN A 842 -31.36 16.95 -39.95
C GLN A 842 -29.90 17.31 -39.67
N ARG A 843 -29.62 17.72 -38.42
CA ARG A 843 -28.28 17.97 -37.88
C ARG A 843 -28.06 17.11 -36.64
N VAL A 844 -26.81 16.74 -36.39
CA VAL A 844 -26.38 16.07 -35.16
C VAL A 844 -26.06 17.14 -34.13
N PHE A 845 -26.64 17.00 -32.94
CA PHE A 845 -26.39 17.84 -31.78
C PHE A 845 -25.75 17.04 -30.66
N ALA A 846 -24.94 17.70 -29.85
CA ALA A 846 -24.33 17.13 -28.65
C ALA A 846 -24.58 18.01 -27.43
N ARG A 847 -24.78 17.39 -26.27
CA ARG A 847 -24.91 18.06 -24.98
C ARG A 847 -24.07 17.35 -23.93
N ILE A 848 -23.34 18.11 -23.13
CA ILE A 848 -22.51 17.57 -22.06
C ILE A 848 -23.41 17.19 -20.88
N VAL A 849 -23.27 15.97 -20.39
CA VAL A 849 -24.01 15.45 -19.22
C VAL A 849 -23.09 14.87 -18.14
N GLY A 850 -21.77 14.94 -18.34
CA GLY A 850 -20.75 14.54 -17.37
C GLY A 850 -19.34 14.81 -17.88
N PRO A 851 -18.29 14.60 -17.06
CA PRO A 851 -16.91 15.00 -17.40
C PRO A 851 -16.36 14.41 -18.70
N SER A 852 -16.79 13.19 -19.07
CA SER A 852 -16.46 12.51 -20.32
C SER A 852 -17.71 12.04 -21.09
N MET A 853 -18.90 12.46 -20.66
CA MET A 853 -20.18 11.94 -21.15
C MET A 853 -20.93 13.01 -21.95
N ILE A 854 -21.39 12.63 -23.15
CA ILE A 854 -22.25 13.47 -23.97
C ILE A 854 -23.50 12.73 -24.43
N GLU A 855 -24.63 13.42 -24.45
CA GLU A 855 -25.82 12.98 -25.18
C GLU A 855 -25.76 13.49 -26.61
N ILE A 856 -26.25 12.68 -27.54
CA ILE A 856 -26.33 12.99 -28.96
C ILE A 856 -27.76 12.77 -29.43
N CYS A 857 -28.25 13.68 -30.28
CA CYS A 857 -29.50 13.48 -31.02
C CYS A 857 -29.41 14.05 -32.43
N THR A 858 -30.39 13.73 -33.27
CA THR A 858 -30.62 14.38 -34.56
C THR A 858 -31.88 15.23 -34.51
N ALA A 859 -31.80 16.49 -34.93
CA ALA A 859 -32.94 17.40 -35.01
C ALA A 859 -32.80 18.38 -36.19
N ALA A 860 -33.92 18.95 -36.63
CA ALA A 860 -33.92 19.94 -37.72
C ALA A 860 -33.31 21.28 -37.27
N SER A 861 -33.44 21.61 -35.99
CA SER A 861 -32.89 22.80 -35.36
C SER A 861 -32.81 22.63 -33.85
N ARG A 862 -32.14 23.56 -33.14
CA ARG A 862 -32.15 23.60 -31.67
C ARG A 862 -33.56 23.78 -31.10
N GLN A 863 -34.41 24.59 -31.74
CA GLN A 863 -35.79 24.77 -31.34
C GLN A 863 -36.58 23.44 -31.38
N ALA A 864 -36.35 22.62 -32.40
CA ALA A 864 -36.98 21.31 -32.51
C ALA A 864 -36.60 20.40 -31.34
N ILE A 865 -35.38 20.51 -30.79
CA ILE A 865 -34.99 19.76 -29.58
C ILE A 865 -35.78 20.24 -28.37
N GLU A 866 -35.97 21.55 -28.22
CA GLU A 866 -36.77 22.15 -27.14
C GLU A 866 -38.26 21.79 -27.23
N ASP A 867 -38.75 21.53 -28.44
CA ASP A 867 -40.11 21.07 -28.73
C ASP A 867 -40.26 19.52 -28.66
N ASP A 868 -39.24 18.80 -28.17
CA ASP A 868 -39.15 17.32 -28.12
C ASP A 868 -39.25 16.63 -29.51
N GLU A 869 -38.94 17.34 -30.59
CA GLU A 869 -38.90 16.87 -31.97
C GLU A 869 -37.47 16.47 -32.40
N PHE A 870 -36.95 15.39 -31.81
CA PHE A 870 -35.65 14.82 -32.14
C PHE A 870 -35.68 13.29 -32.31
N GLU A 871 -34.70 12.76 -33.04
CA GLU A 871 -34.48 11.32 -33.21
C GLU A 871 -33.06 10.93 -32.77
N ASN A 872 -32.74 9.63 -32.79
CA ASN A 872 -31.39 9.09 -32.56
C ASN A 872 -30.75 9.52 -31.22
N MET A 873 -31.56 9.72 -30.17
CA MET A 873 -31.07 10.03 -28.83
C MET A 873 -30.19 8.89 -28.30
N SER A 874 -28.96 9.20 -27.92
CA SER A 874 -28.00 8.24 -27.40
C SER A 874 -27.02 8.89 -26.45
N LEU A 875 -26.54 8.13 -25.46
CA LEU A 875 -25.52 8.56 -24.52
C LEU A 875 -24.17 7.95 -24.95
N LEU A 876 -23.14 8.79 -25.06
CA LEU A 876 -21.79 8.41 -25.42
C LEU A 876 -20.82 8.74 -24.29
N ASP A 877 -20.06 7.72 -23.89
CA ASP A 877 -18.85 7.87 -23.10
C ASP A 877 -17.65 8.06 -24.02
N LEU A 878 -16.95 9.18 -23.87
CA LEU A 878 -15.79 9.54 -24.69
C LEU A 878 -14.49 8.90 -24.23
N ASP A 879 -14.45 8.28 -23.05
CA ASP A 879 -13.28 7.52 -22.58
C ASP A 879 -13.32 6.04 -23.00
N LYS A 880 -14.46 5.57 -23.54
CA LYS A 880 -14.68 4.16 -23.95
C LYS A 880 -14.47 3.87 -25.43
#